data_AF-A0A194QN46-F1
#
_entry.id   AF-A0A194QN46-F1
#
_cell.length_a   1.000
_cell.length_b   1.000
_cell.length_c   1.000
_cell.angle_alpha   90.00
_cell.angle_beta   90.00
_cell.angle_gamma   90.00
#
_symmetry.space_group_name_H-M   'P 1'
#
loop_
_entity.id
_entity.type
_entity.pdbx_description
1 polymer ?
#
loop_
_entity_poly.entity_id
_entity_poly.type
_entity_poly.pdbx_seq_one_letter_code
_entity_poly.pdbx_strand_id
1 'polypeptide(L)'
;MNIQGKYCTLKVSLGEVDSLQKENREKFYSESYHINLDTIEEVTRIMKNVNNTRMRTLRSSIKLPYSPDYEVKSRIGPDNSLSDLELTLAICIPAPCTTPEVINTIVGNITEIGINYKEDFCRLPNDKLWAPVDYVAVAIFSAIGFLTILSTCYDIYYSKVLVKDKRNVNSLYFCCSLYTNTRRLLTFKPIPNLLDCIDGIRSLAMIWVILGHAFYAIPIHENPLEVFEWTISPNAIWMTTGHMTVDTFFLLSGLLLVYSTAGKLTGEKLIRSLHMFYLHRILRLFPILAAMVLFEASLFNYVSDGPLWTAPAHNVLRCRQYWWSTLLHIQNFVNPLNLCVGVSWYLSLDIQLHIISPIILYFVLSSRKTVAWAALTSALMASLIAATLYIFINEFQSGIISPNRPEDSDAYFIYYYVNLLTRAPPFFVGMIFGYIIHSWKGKKLTSTMVIAMMFWFCCLSIFGMILYFLYINIQLDWDNQTADSFINSFVRPLWGVGLGWIIFACVNGYGGPINWFLSLHIWKLPARLSYAMYIIHFSIMVSYYNSRLAPAYFTVSSVMFNFFGFFSLTFILAFLATVIIDAPFGILVKTLLGSGSKPAKTMDEKDLEKETISSPPDIKTDPTNDTFVPDGEKSLSTEIIL
;
A
#
# COMPACT_ATOMS: atom_id res chain seq x y z
N MET A 1 11.55 50.66 -0.69
CA MET A 1 11.91 49.46 -1.48
C MET A 1 11.43 48.25 -0.70
N ASN A 2 10.51 47.46 -1.25
CA ASN A 2 10.08 46.21 -0.63
C ASN A 2 11.02 45.11 -1.16
N ILE A 3 12.10 44.82 -0.44
CA ILE A 3 13.11 43.86 -0.89
C ILE A 3 12.54 42.47 -0.60
N GLN A 4 12.22 41.73 -1.67
CA GLN A 4 11.80 40.34 -1.54
C GLN A 4 12.98 39.47 -1.07
N GLY A 5 12.71 38.52 -0.18
CA GLY A 5 13.68 37.50 0.22
C GLY A 5 13.65 36.30 -0.71
N LYS A 6 14.78 35.62 -0.87
CA LYS A 6 14.90 34.27 -1.42
C LYS A 6 15.29 33.31 -0.30
N TYR A 7 14.73 32.11 -0.35
CA TYR A 7 15.01 31.03 0.60
C TYR A 7 16.10 30.14 0.04
N CYS A 8 17.21 30.01 0.77
CA CYS A 8 18.36 29.24 0.36
C CYS A 8 18.66 28.13 1.37
N THR A 9 19.04 26.98 0.86
CA THR A 9 19.47 25.84 1.66
C THR A 9 20.96 25.59 1.43
N LEU A 10 21.69 25.42 2.53
CA LEU A 10 23.13 25.25 2.57
C LEU A 10 23.46 23.91 3.19
N LYS A 11 24.39 23.18 2.58
CA LYS A 11 24.95 21.94 3.13
C LYS A 11 26.37 22.22 3.61
N VAL A 12 26.63 21.93 4.88
CA VAL A 12 27.94 22.11 5.51
C VAL A 12 28.47 20.75 5.90
N SER A 13 29.62 20.34 5.35
CA SER A 13 30.25 19.07 5.70
C SER A 13 30.93 19.19 7.06
N LEU A 14 30.57 18.32 8.01
CA LEU A 14 31.20 18.26 9.33
C LEU A 14 32.51 17.46 9.32
N GLY A 15 32.82 16.75 8.23
CA GLY A 15 34.07 16.03 8.07
C GLY A 15 35.32 16.91 8.07
N GLU A 16 35.16 18.17 7.66
CA GLU A 16 36.23 19.16 7.55
C GLU A 16 36.43 19.96 8.86
N VAL A 17 35.48 19.88 9.79
CA VAL A 17 35.56 20.55 11.10
C VAL A 17 36.57 19.87 12.03
N ASP A 18 36.78 18.55 11.90
CA ASP A 18 37.75 17.82 12.74
C ASP A 18 39.21 18.04 12.30
N SER A 19 39.46 18.40 11.03
CA SER A 19 40.80 18.83 10.57
C SER A 19 41.30 20.06 11.34
N LEU A 20 40.40 20.98 11.70
CA LEU A 20 40.70 22.17 12.50
C LEU A 20 41.01 21.83 13.96
N GLN A 21 40.45 20.73 14.46
CA GLN A 21 40.68 20.27 15.83
C GLN A 21 41.97 19.44 15.95
N LYS A 22 42.37 18.72 14.90
CA LYS A 22 43.65 18.00 14.84
C LYS A 22 44.85 18.94 14.81
N GLU A 23 44.77 20.02 14.03
CA GLU A 23 45.87 20.99 13.92
C GLU A 23 46.10 21.79 15.22
N ASN A 24 45.07 21.92 16.07
CA ASN A 24 45.17 22.52 17.40
C ASN A 24 45.49 21.53 18.53
N ARG A 25 45.44 20.19 18.29
CA ARG A 25 45.69 19.17 19.32
C ARG A 25 47.16 18.80 19.49
N GLU A 26 48.03 19.14 18.54
CA GLU A 26 49.47 18.81 18.62
C GLU A 26 50.25 19.66 19.65
N LYS A 27 49.60 20.55 20.41
CA LYS A 27 50.27 21.35 21.46
C LYS A 27 50.03 20.91 22.91
N PHE A 28 49.35 19.79 23.17
CA PHE A 28 48.93 19.49 24.54
C PHE A 28 48.95 18.03 24.97
N TYR A 29 50.02 17.29 24.71
CA TYR A 29 50.29 16.03 25.44
C TYR A 29 51.79 15.82 25.66
N SER A 30 52.32 16.39 26.73
CA SER A 30 53.43 15.78 27.46
C SER A 30 52.95 15.52 28.89
N GLU A 31 52.60 14.27 29.20
CA GLU A 31 53.09 13.58 30.39
C GLU A 31 52.50 12.17 30.53
N SER A 32 53.34 11.32 31.12
CA SER A 32 53.29 9.87 31.16
C SER A 32 52.27 9.35 32.17
N TYR A 33 51.45 8.37 31.76
CA TYR A 33 50.83 7.42 32.69
C TYR A 33 50.93 6.00 32.12
N HIS A 34 51.59 5.12 32.88
CA HIS A 34 51.63 3.69 32.63
C HIS A 34 50.28 3.06 32.99
N ILE A 35 49.55 2.61 31.97
CA ILE A 35 48.38 1.75 32.12
C ILE A 35 48.63 0.49 31.28
N ASN A 36 48.23 -0.66 31.81
CA ASN A 36 48.49 -1.99 31.26
C ASN A 36 47.99 -2.12 29.80
N LEU A 37 48.89 -2.47 28.88
CA LEU A 37 48.66 -2.42 27.43
C LEU A 37 47.55 -3.36 26.96
N ASP A 38 47.45 -4.56 27.54
CA ASP A 38 46.49 -5.58 27.12
C ASP A 38 45.05 -5.20 27.49
N THR A 39 44.87 -4.50 28.61
CA THR A 39 43.55 -4.02 29.05
C THR A 39 43.10 -2.81 28.23
N ILE A 40 44.04 -1.96 27.80
CA ILE A 40 43.75 -0.87 26.87
C ILE A 40 43.40 -1.42 25.50
N GLU A 41 44.11 -2.41 24.97
CA GLU A 41 43.82 -2.93 23.64
C GLU A 41 42.45 -3.64 23.60
N GLU A 42 42.08 -4.34 24.68
CA GLU A 42 40.76 -4.96 24.81
C GLU A 42 39.63 -3.94 25.03
N VAL A 43 39.81 -2.96 25.92
CA VAL A 43 38.81 -1.90 26.15
C VAL A 43 38.71 -0.96 24.94
N THR A 44 39.82 -0.68 24.24
CA THR A 44 39.83 0.13 23.03
C THR A 44 39.22 -0.65 21.87
N ARG A 45 39.44 -1.97 21.76
CA ARG A 45 38.76 -2.83 20.78
C ARG A 45 37.26 -2.90 21.05
N ILE A 46 36.84 -3.05 22.31
CA ILE A 46 35.42 -3.04 22.70
C ILE A 46 34.81 -1.65 22.47
N MET A 47 35.45 -0.56 22.90
CA MET A 47 34.98 0.80 22.66
C MET A 47 35.00 1.18 21.19
N LYS A 48 35.98 0.74 20.40
CA LYS A 48 36.05 0.95 18.95
C LYS A 48 35.00 0.12 18.23
N ASN A 49 34.70 -1.09 18.68
CA ASN A 49 33.57 -1.86 18.17
C ASN A 49 32.23 -1.23 18.58
N VAL A 50 32.06 -0.79 19.83
CA VAL A 50 30.84 -0.11 20.30
C VAL A 50 30.65 1.23 19.60
N ASN A 51 31.71 2.03 19.38
CA ASN A 51 31.65 3.26 18.60
C ASN A 51 31.42 2.97 17.12
N ASN A 52 32.08 1.97 16.53
CA ASN A 52 31.86 1.62 15.13
C ASN A 52 30.44 1.08 14.91
N THR A 53 29.90 0.31 15.85
CA THR A 53 28.51 -0.14 15.83
C THR A 53 27.57 1.03 16.01
N ARG A 54 27.76 1.88 17.03
CA ARG A 54 26.96 3.10 17.25
C ARG A 54 27.04 4.11 16.10
N MET A 55 28.19 4.21 15.43
CA MET A 55 28.40 5.05 14.25
C MET A 55 27.85 4.40 12.98
N ARG A 56 27.87 3.07 12.84
CA ARG A 56 27.11 2.35 11.82
C ARG A 56 25.61 2.50 12.05
N THR A 57 25.16 2.50 13.30
CA THR A 57 23.78 2.77 13.72
C THR A 57 23.37 4.21 13.42
N LEU A 58 24.25 5.19 13.62
CA LEU A 58 24.04 6.58 13.17
C LEU A 58 24.03 6.68 11.64
N ARG A 59 24.96 6.02 10.94
CA ARG A 59 24.97 5.96 9.47
C ARG A 59 23.70 5.31 8.90
N SER A 60 23.17 4.26 9.53
CA SER A 60 21.95 3.59 9.07
C SER A 60 20.67 4.36 9.39
N SER A 61 20.67 5.15 10.48
CA SER A 61 19.56 6.07 10.82
C SER A 61 19.63 7.41 10.08
N ILE A 62 20.78 7.77 9.50
CA ILE A 62 21.00 8.98 8.69
C ILE A 62 20.94 8.70 7.18
N LYS A 63 21.12 7.44 6.72
CA LYS A 63 20.82 7.04 5.34
C LYS A 63 19.31 7.13 5.09
N LEU A 64 18.90 8.32 4.69
CA LEU A 64 17.54 8.64 4.26
C LEU A 64 17.12 7.69 3.13
N PRO A 65 15.90 7.13 3.15
CA PRO A 65 15.41 6.23 2.09
C PRO A 65 15.21 6.91 0.72
N TYR A 66 15.48 8.21 0.57
CA TYR A 66 15.18 8.94 -0.66
C TYR A 66 16.05 10.19 -0.86
N SER A 67 17.34 10.00 -1.14
CA SER A 67 18.18 11.04 -1.75
C SER A 67 18.81 10.48 -3.03
N PRO A 68 18.25 10.76 -4.22
CA PRO A 68 18.60 10.05 -5.45
C PRO A 68 19.92 10.50 -6.12
N ASP A 69 20.75 11.32 -5.47
CA ASP A 69 22.01 11.84 -6.05
C ASP A 69 23.22 11.64 -5.12
N TYR A 70 23.50 10.41 -4.72
CA TYR A 70 24.70 10.08 -3.94
C TYR A 70 25.78 9.42 -4.82
N GLU A 71 26.46 10.21 -5.67
CA GLU A 71 27.81 9.86 -6.13
C GLU A 71 28.83 10.34 -5.07
N VAL A 72 29.19 9.48 -4.12
CA VAL A 72 30.30 9.75 -3.21
C VAL A 72 31.62 9.46 -3.94
N LYS A 73 32.16 10.49 -4.60
CA LYS A 73 33.60 10.55 -4.92
C LYS A 73 34.34 11.31 -3.82
N SER A 74 34.33 10.82 -2.58
CA SER A 74 35.29 11.26 -1.57
C SER A 74 36.47 10.29 -1.54
N ARG A 75 37.59 10.69 -2.15
CA ARG A 75 38.89 10.05 -1.94
C ARG A 75 39.46 10.47 -0.58
N ILE A 76 38.89 10.00 0.53
CA ILE A 76 39.43 10.25 1.88
C ILE A 76 39.30 8.95 2.70
N GLY A 77 40.34 8.63 3.49
CA GLY A 77 40.52 7.34 4.16
C GLY A 77 39.47 6.98 5.21
N PRO A 78 39.43 5.70 5.65
CA PRO A 78 38.29 5.08 6.33
C PRO A 78 38.06 5.48 7.80
N ASP A 79 38.76 6.48 8.33
CA ASP A 79 38.86 6.72 9.78
C ASP A 79 38.15 7.98 10.31
N ASN A 80 37.51 8.80 9.47
CA ASN A 80 36.77 9.98 9.95
C ASN A 80 35.28 9.68 10.06
N SER A 81 34.81 9.40 11.29
CA SER A 81 33.40 9.09 11.58
C SER A 81 32.43 10.25 11.33
N LEU A 82 32.93 11.48 11.20
CA LEU A 82 32.17 12.70 10.89
C LEU A 82 32.15 13.05 9.39
N SER A 83 32.88 12.31 8.53
CA SER A 83 32.98 12.63 7.10
C SER A 83 31.64 12.61 6.36
N ASP A 84 30.70 11.81 6.87
CA ASP A 84 29.41 11.58 6.23
C ASP A 84 28.28 12.42 6.83
N LEU A 85 28.58 13.26 7.83
CA LEU A 85 27.60 14.15 8.44
C LEU A 85 27.59 15.51 7.73
N GLU A 86 26.48 15.80 7.04
CA GLU A 86 26.21 17.10 6.46
C GLU A 86 25.11 17.82 7.26
N LEU A 87 25.41 19.03 7.73
CA LEU A 87 24.41 19.92 8.31
C LEU A 87 23.69 20.65 7.18
N THR A 88 22.38 20.49 7.12
CA THR A 88 21.53 21.25 6.20
C THR A 88 20.94 22.45 6.94
N LEU A 89 21.33 23.67 6.52
CA LEU A 89 20.89 24.94 7.10
C LEU A 89 19.99 25.67 6.12
N ALA A 90 18.86 26.18 6.58
CA ALA A 90 17.98 27.04 5.79
C ALA A 90 18.18 28.51 6.20
N ILE A 91 18.40 29.40 5.22
CA ILE A 91 18.57 30.84 5.42
C ILE A 91 17.68 31.61 4.46
N CYS A 92 17.12 32.74 4.93
CA CYS A 92 16.43 33.70 4.08
C CYS A 92 17.36 34.87 3.79
N ILE A 93 17.64 35.13 2.51
CA ILE A 93 18.53 36.21 2.08
C ILE A 93 17.83 37.16 1.13
N PRO A 94 18.22 38.45 1.05
CA PRO A 94 17.64 39.37 0.07
C PRO A 94 17.80 38.83 -1.36
N ALA A 95 16.74 38.92 -2.18
CA ALA A 95 16.76 38.47 -3.57
C ALA A 95 17.98 38.93 -4.40
N PRO A 96 18.44 40.21 -4.32
CA PRO A 96 19.59 40.66 -5.10
C PRO A 96 20.94 40.15 -4.60
N CYS A 97 21.07 39.72 -3.34
CA CYS A 97 22.35 39.32 -2.76
C CYS A 97 22.68 37.86 -3.11
N THR A 98 23.95 37.53 -3.32
CA THR A 98 24.38 36.13 -3.46
C THR A 98 24.56 35.47 -2.09
N THR A 99 24.43 34.14 -2.02
CA THR A 99 24.61 33.41 -0.75
C THR A 99 25.99 33.62 -0.14
N PRO A 100 27.10 33.63 -0.93
CA PRO A 100 28.42 33.96 -0.39
C PRO A 100 28.54 35.39 0.16
N GLU A 101 27.94 36.39 -0.49
CA GLU A 101 27.93 37.76 0.02
C GLU A 101 27.29 37.85 1.41
N VAL A 102 26.16 37.16 1.61
CA VAL A 102 25.43 37.22 2.87
C VAL A 102 26.13 36.42 3.96
N ILE A 103 26.63 35.22 3.66
CA ILE A 103 27.36 34.40 4.64
C ILE A 103 28.63 35.12 5.11
N ASN A 104 29.41 35.67 4.18
CA ASN A 104 30.63 36.41 4.50
C ASN A 104 30.34 37.67 5.33
N THR A 105 29.16 38.28 5.15
CA THR A 105 28.73 39.45 5.93
C THR A 105 28.24 39.08 7.33
N ILE A 106 27.54 37.95 7.50
CA ILE A 106 26.93 37.54 8.78
C ILE A 106 27.95 36.83 9.69
N VAL A 107 28.75 35.91 9.13
CA VAL A 107 29.60 34.99 9.91
C VAL A 107 31.10 35.26 9.70
N GLY A 108 31.46 36.13 8.74
CA GLY A 108 32.85 36.28 8.28
C GLY A 108 33.21 35.22 7.23
N ASN A 109 34.45 35.27 6.73
CA ASN A 109 34.93 34.36 5.67
C ASN A 109 35.13 32.93 6.21
N ILE A 110 34.04 32.18 6.41
CA ILE A 110 34.07 30.81 6.98
C ILE A 110 34.89 29.81 6.16
N THR A 111 35.10 30.10 4.88
CA THR A 111 36.00 29.36 3.99
C THR A 111 37.48 29.49 4.38
N GLU A 112 37.91 30.57 5.04
CA GLU A 112 39.27 30.69 5.61
C GLU A 112 39.44 29.85 6.88
N ILE A 113 38.35 29.57 7.59
CA ILE A 113 38.32 28.70 8.77
C ILE A 113 38.15 27.22 8.34
N GLY A 114 38.33 26.88 7.06
CA GLY A 114 38.30 25.49 6.60
C GLY A 114 36.92 24.82 6.60
N ILE A 115 35.83 25.58 6.77
CA ILE A 115 34.45 25.06 6.69
C ILE A 115 33.92 25.32 5.28
N ASN A 116 33.90 24.28 4.43
CA ASN A 116 33.30 24.40 3.11
C ASN A 116 31.79 24.21 3.19
N TYR A 117 31.06 25.06 2.47
CA TYR A 117 29.60 24.98 2.36
C TYR A 117 29.22 24.91 0.89
N LYS A 118 28.21 24.09 0.59
CA LYS A 118 27.63 23.96 -0.73
C LYS A 118 26.22 24.55 -0.72
N GLU A 119 25.95 25.48 -1.62
CA GLU A 119 24.58 25.89 -1.90
C GLU A 119 23.85 24.71 -2.55
N ASP A 120 22.78 24.24 -1.92
CA ASP A 120 21.96 23.15 -2.45
C ASP A 120 20.93 23.73 -3.43
N PHE A 121 20.20 24.77 -3.02
CA PHE A 121 19.26 25.51 -3.87
C PHE A 121 18.81 26.81 -3.22
N CYS A 122 18.43 27.79 -4.06
CA CYS A 122 17.81 29.06 -3.67
C CYS A 122 16.52 29.28 -4.46
N ARG A 123 15.41 29.57 -3.78
CA ARG A 123 14.09 29.78 -4.40
C ARG A 123 13.52 31.16 -4.12
N LEU A 124 12.88 31.74 -5.14
CA LEU A 124 12.10 32.96 -5.04
C LEU A 124 10.63 32.62 -4.80
N PRO A 125 9.85 33.49 -4.12
CA PRO A 125 8.41 33.31 -4.06
C PRO A 125 7.80 33.28 -5.48
N ASN A 126 6.99 32.26 -5.77
CA ASN A 126 6.35 32.02 -7.07
C ASN A 126 7.31 31.73 -8.24
N ASP A 127 8.43 31.05 -7.99
CA ASP A 127 9.41 30.64 -9.01
C ASP A 127 8.97 29.44 -9.89
N LYS A 128 7.78 28.88 -9.63
CA LYS A 128 7.25 27.70 -10.34
C LYS A 128 6.60 28.09 -11.66
N LEU A 129 7.34 27.93 -12.75
CA LEU A 129 6.84 28.15 -14.11
C LEU A 129 5.91 27.01 -14.56
N TRP A 130 4.81 27.38 -15.21
CA TRP A 130 3.86 26.43 -15.77
C TRP A 130 4.47 25.68 -16.95
N ALA A 131 4.47 24.36 -16.86
CA ALA A 131 4.79 23.47 -17.97
C ALA A 131 3.54 23.21 -18.82
N PRO A 132 3.70 22.78 -20.10
CA PRO A 132 2.57 22.44 -20.96
C PRO A 132 1.58 21.43 -20.33
N VAL A 133 2.10 20.46 -19.57
CA VAL A 133 1.29 19.45 -18.85
C VAL A 133 0.37 20.07 -17.78
N ASP A 134 0.76 21.21 -17.20
CA ASP A 134 -0.02 21.90 -16.16
C ASP A 134 -1.31 22.47 -16.76
N TYR A 135 -1.23 23.09 -17.95
CA TYR A 135 -2.40 23.56 -18.69
C TYR A 135 -3.34 22.41 -19.08
N VAL A 136 -2.78 21.28 -19.53
CA VAL A 136 -3.55 20.09 -19.88
C VAL A 136 -4.28 19.53 -18.66
N ALA A 137 -3.61 19.44 -17.52
CA ALA A 137 -4.20 18.95 -16.28
C ALA A 137 -5.36 19.83 -15.81
N VAL A 138 -5.16 21.16 -15.78
CA VAL A 138 -6.22 22.11 -15.41
C VAL A 138 -7.40 21.99 -16.36
N ALA A 139 -7.17 21.90 -17.68
CA ALA A 139 -8.24 21.75 -18.66
C ALA A 139 -9.04 20.45 -18.47
N ILE A 140 -8.37 19.31 -18.28
CA ILE A 140 -9.02 18.01 -18.09
C ILE A 140 -9.82 17.97 -16.78
N PHE A 141 -9.22 18.36 -15.66
CA PHE A 141 -9.92 18.35 -14.37
C PHE A 141 -11.09 19.34 -14.35
N SER A 142 -10.93 20.51 -14.97
CA SER A 142 -12.03 21.49 -15.11
C SER A 142 -13.15 20.96 -15.99
N ALA A 143 -12.84 20.26 -17.08
CA ALA A 143 -13.83 19.64 -17.95
C ALA A 143 -14.61 18.52 -17.22
N ILE A 144 -13.92 17.67 -16.45
CA ILE A 144 -14.56 16.64 -15.61
C ILE A 144 -15.49 17.31 -14.60
N GLY A 145 -15.01 18.33 -13.87
CA GLY A 145 -15.81 19.08 -12.91
C GLY A 145 -17.05 19.72 -13.53
N PHE A 146 -16.91 20.36 -14.70
CA PHE A 146 -18.02 20.96 -15.43
C PHE A 146 -19.05 19.91 -15.88
N LEU A 147 -18.61 18.78 -16.43
CA LEU A 147 -19.49 17.67 -16.82
C LEU A 147 -20.22 17.07 -15.62
N THR A 148 -19.55 16.95 -14.48
CA THR A 148 -20.18 16.49 -13.23
C THR A 148 -21.25 17.46 -12.76
N ILE A 149 -21.00 18.78 -12.78
CA ILE A 149 -22.00 19.78 -12.40
C ILE A 149 -23.20 19.72 -13.34
N LEU A 150 -22.97 19.71 -14.65
CA LEU A 150 -24.03 19.67 -15.66
C LEU A 150 -24.89 18.40 -15.55
N SER A 151 -24.24 17.23 -15.45
CA SER A 151 -24.93 15.94 -15.30
C SER A 151 -25.69 15.85 -13.98
N THR A 152 -25.14 16.39 -12.89
CA THR A 152 -25.81 16.41 -11.58
C THR A 152 -27.03 17.34 -11.59
N CYS A 153 -26.92 18.53 -12.18
CA CYS A 153 -28.05 19.46 -12.34
C CYS A 153 -29.18 18.81 -13.16
N TYR A 154 -28.83 18.18 -14.28
CA TYR A 154 -29.78 17.44 -15.11
C TYR A 154 -30.44 16.28 -14.36
N ASP A 155 -29.66 15.52 -13.59
CA ASP A 155 -30.16 14.39 -12.80
C ASP A 155 -31.14 14.82 -11.71
N ILE A 156 -30.81 15.88 -10.97
CA ILE A 156 -31.69 16.42 -9.94
C ILE A 156 -32.97 16.97 -10.57
N TYR A 157 -32.86 17.74 -11.64
CA TYR A 157 -34.02 18.28 -12.36
C TYR A 157 -34.94 17.15 -12.87
N TYR A 158 -34.37 16.14 -13.54
CA TYR A 158 -35.14 15.03 -14.08
C TYR A 158 -35.77 14.14 -12.99
N SER A 159 -35.03 13.85 -11.92
CA SER A 159 -35.46 12.95 -10.84
C SER A 159 -36.43 13.58 -9.86
N LYS A 160 -36.25 14.88 -9.53
CA LYS A 160 -37.00 15.56 -8.47
C LYS A 160 -38.06 16.53 -9.00
N VAL A 161 -37.81 17.22 -10.12
CA VAL A 161 -38.75 18.18 -10.69
C VAL A 161 -39.70 17.50 -11.67
N LEU A 162 -39.15 16.73 -12.62
CA LEU A 162 -39.96 16.05 -13.64
C LEU A 162 -40.62 14.76 -13.13
N VAL A 163 -40.10 14.15 -12.05
CA VAL A 163 -40.58 12.88 -11.45
C VAL A 163 -40.78 11.79 -12.52
N LYS A 164 -39.88 11.72 -13.50
CA LYS A 164 -39.94 10.73 -14.58
C LYS A 164 -39.03 9.54 -14.30
N ASP A 165 -39.47 8.35 -14.69
CA ASP A 165 -38.65 7.15 -14.57
C ASP A 165 -37.40 7.25 -15.48
N LYS A 166 -36.25 6.86 -14.93
CA LYS A 166 -34.94 6.97 -15.59
C LYS A 166 -34.76 5.94 -16.72
N ARG A 167 -35.65 4.96 -16.83
CA ARG A 167 -35.56 3.84 -17.78
C ARG A 167 -35.63 4.25 -19.25
N ASN A 168 -36.22 5.42 -19.56
CA ASN A 168 -36.46 5.86 -20.94
C ASN A 168 -35.43 6.88 -21.47
N VAL A 169 -34.42 7.24 -20.67
CA VAL A 169 -33.43 8.26 -21.04
C VAL A 169 -32.05 7.63 -21.16
N ASN A 170 -31.26 8.11 -22.12
CA ASN A 170 -29.93 7.58 -22.38
C ASN A 170 -29.05 7.68 -21.11
N SER A 171 -28.44 6.57 -20.71
CA SER A 171 -27.62 6.46 -19.49
C SER A 171 -26.42 7.41 -19.48
N LEU A 172 -26.02 7.92 -20.65
CA LEU A 172 -24.93 8.87 -20.81
C LEU A 172 -25.21 10.24 -20.14
N TYR A 173 -26.47 10.69 -20.09
CA TYR A 173 -26.78 12.00 -19.48
C TYR A 173 -26.60 12.00 -17.95
N PHE A 174 -26.68 10.84 -17.31
CA PHE A 174 -26.55 10.68 -15.87
C PHE A 174 -25.21 10.05 -15.45
N CYS A 175 -24.32 9.72 -16.39
CA CYS A 175 -23.12 8.95 -16.07
C CYS A 175 -22.16 9.71 -15.14
N CYS A 176 -22.07 11.03 -15.31
CA CYS A 176 -21.23 11.92 -14.50
C CYS A 176 -21.95 12.51 -13.28
N SER A 177 -23.19 12.12 -13.00
CA SER A 177 -23.97 12.68 -11.89
C SER A 177 -23.42 12.25 -10.53
N LEU A 178 -23.02 13.23 -9.72
CA LEU A 178 -22.56 13.03 -8.35
C LEU A 178 -23.66 12.35 -7.52
N TYR A 179 -24.91 12.82 -7.63
CA TYR A 179 -26.03 12.30 -6.85
C TYR A 179 -26.28 10.80 -7.09
N THR A 180 -26.40 10.39 -8.35
CA THR A 180 -26.64 8.98 -8.69
C THR A 180 -25.44 8.10 -8.35
N ASN A 181 -24.21 8.56 -8.63
CA ASN A 181 -23.00 7.80 -8.33
C ASN A 181 -22.78 7.64 -6.82
N THR A 182 -23.01 8.68 -6.02
CA THR A 182 -22.98 8.62 -4.55
C THR A 182 -24.02 7.65 -4.02
N ARG A 183 -25.28 7.75 -4.48
CA ARG A 183 -26.34 6.82 -4.06
C ARG A 183 -25.97 5.38 -4.39
N ARG A 184 -25.42 5.11 -5.58
CA ARG A 184 -24.96 3.78 -5.99
C ARG A 184 -23.82 3.26 -5.11
N LEU A 185 -22.87 4.13 -4.77
CA LEU A 185 -21.71 3.79 -3.95
C LEU A 185 -22.11 3.46 -2.49
N LEU A 186 -23.10 4.17 -1.94
CA LEU A 186 -23.61 3.97 -0.58
C LEU A 186 -24.72 2.92 -0.46
N THR A 187 -25.23 2.40 -1.58
CA THR A 187 -26.24 1.33 -1.55
C THR A 187 -25.57 -0.03 -1.48
N PHE A 188 -25.93 -0.81 -0.46
CA PHE A 188 -25.47 -2.18 -0.24
C PHE A 188 -26.63 -3.15 -0.37
N LYS A 189 -26.75 -3.80 -1.53
CA LYS A 189 -27.73 -4.89 -1.71
C LYS A 189 -27.09 -6.21 -1.27
N PRO A 190 -27.77 -7.05 -0.46
CA PRO A 190 -27.27 -8.38 -0.13
C PRO A 190 -27.25 -9.23 -1.41
N ILE A 191 -26.08 -9.76 -1.75
CA ILE A 191 -25.91 -10.64 -2.92
C ILE A 191 -25.62 -12.04 -2.39
N PRO A 192 -26.41 -13.06 -2.75
CA PRO A 192 -26.17 -14.42 -2.29
C PRO A 192 -24.82 -14.93 -2.79
N ASN A 193 -24.04 -15.56 -1.89
CA ASN A 193 -22.67 -16.03 -2.11
C ASN A 193 -21.61 -14.92 -2.25
N LEU A 194 -21.85 -13.73 -1.72
CA LEU A 194 -20.80 -12.73 -1.56
C LEU A 194 -19.88 -13.14 -0.39
N LEU A 195 -18.57 -12.96 -0.58
CA LEU A 195 -17.57 -13.26 0.45
C LEU A 195 -17.40 -12.03 1.35
N ASP A 196 -18.39 -11.76 2.23
CA ASP A 196 -18.45 -10.52 3.03
C ASP A 196 -17.19 -10.27 3.88
N CYS A 197 -16.59 -11.34 4.43
CA CYS A 197 -15.36 -11.24 5.22
C CYS A 197 -14.16 -10.65 4.46
N ILE A 198 -14.15 -10.76 3.11
CA ILE A 198 -13.08 -10.17 2.28
C ILE A 198 -13.13 -8.65 2.32
N ASP A 199 -14.31 -8.05 2.44
CA ASP A 199 -14.42 -6.59 2.54
C ASP A 199 -13.81 -6.10 3.87
N GLY A 200 -13.99 -6.84 4.97
CA GLY A 200 -13.29 -6.59 6.24
C GLY A 200 -11.78 -6.70 6.11
N ILE A 201 -11.27 -7.82 5.57
CA ILE A 201 -9.83 -8.04 5.39
C ILE A 201 -9.20 -6.95 4.51
N ARG A 202 -9.84 -6.61 3.39
CA ARG A 202 -9.36 -5.57 2.47
C ARG A 202 -9.29 -4.20 3.16
N SER A 203 -10.29 -3.87 3.97
CA SER A 203 -10.37 -2.60 4.69
C SER A 203 -9.30 -2.49 5.76
N LEU A 204 -9.12 -3.53 6.58
CA LEU A 204 -8.08 -3.59 7.62
C LEU A 204 -6.68 -3.53 7.00
N ALA A 205 -6.46 -4.26 5.90
CA ALA A 205 -5.21 -4.19 5.15
C ALA A 205 -4.94 -2.77 4.63
N MET A 206 -5.96 -2.07 4.10
CA MET A 206 -5.78 -0.70 3.63
C MET A 206 -5.46 0.28 4.76
N ILE A 207 -6.13 0.15 5.90
CA ILE A 207 -5.84 0.92 7.12
C ILE A 207 -4.38 0.71 7.54
N TRP A 208 -3.92 -0.55 7.56
CA TRP A 208 -2.57 -0.89 7.96
C TRP A 208 -1.50 -0.38 6.98
N VAL A 209 -1.77 -0.38 5.66
CA VAL A 209 -0.89 0.25 4.65
C VAL A 209 -0.73 1.74 4.91
N ILE A 210 -1.85 2.47 5.10
CA ILE A 210 -1.81 3.92 5.37
C ILE A 210 -1.06 4.19 6.67
N LEU A 211 -1.27 3.37 7.69
CA LEU A 211 -0.56 3.47 8.95
C LEU A 211 0.95 3.25 8.78
N GLY A 212 1.37 2.18 8.11
CA GLY A 212 2.79 1.91 7.85
C GLY A 212 3.47 3.03 7.07
N HIS A 213 2.80 3.55 6.04
CA HIS A 213 3.34 4.69 5.28
C HIS A 213 3.35 6.00 6.09
N ALA A 214 2.49 6.18 7.10
CA ALA A 214 2.57 7.34 7.98
C ALA A 214 3.84 7.34 8.84
N PHE A 215 4.33 6.14 9.24
CA PHE A 215 5.63 5.97 9.90
C PHE A 215 6.80 6.16 8.93
N TYR A 216 6.67 5.64 7.70
CA TYR A 216 7.75 5.70 6.70
C TYR A 216 7.91 7.07 6.00
N ALA A 217 6.83 7.84 5.85
CA ALA A 217 6.85 9.08 5.04
C ALA A 217 7.55 10.27 5.72
N ILE A 218 8.03 10.12 6.96
CA ILE A 218 8.77 11.17 7.67
C ILE A 218 10.19 11.24 7.08
N PRO A 219 10.58 12.34 6.42
CA PRO A 219 11.89 12.44 5.80
C PRO A 219 12.99 12.69 6.83
N ILE A 220 12.75 13.52 7.86
CA ILE A 220 13.77 13.89 8.84
C ILE A 220 13.19 13.86 10.25
N HIS A 221 13.89 13.19 11.16
CA HIS A 221 13.55 13.06 12.57
C HIS A 221 14.45 13.96 13.44
N GLU A 222 13.88 14.60 14.47
CA GLU A 222 14.66 15.32 15.48
C GLU A 222 15.44 14.38 16.40
N ASN A 223 14.91 13.18 16.64
CA ASN A 223 15.42 12.14 17.55
C ASN A 223 15.64 10.79 16.81
N PRO A 224 16.53 10.74 15.80
CA PRO A 224 16.72 9.55 14.95
C PRO A 224 17.19 8.30 15.72
N LEU A 225 17.91 8.48 16.83
CA LEU A 225 18.33 7.35 17.69
C LEU A 225 17.13 6.65 18.34
N GLU A 226 16.16 7.42 18.83
CA GLU A 226 14.96 6.85 19.45
C GLU A 226 14.07 6.13 18.42
N VAL A 227 14.01 6.66 17.19
CA VAL A 227 13.34 5.98 16.06
C VAL A 227 13.98 4.61 15.82
N PHE A 228 15.31 4.56 15.78
CA PHE A 228 16.06 3.33 15.54
C PHE A 228 15.84 2.32 16.69
N GLU A 229 16.02 2.75 17.94
CA GLU A 229 15.80 1.92 19.13
C GLU A 229 14.37 1.39 19.18
N TRP A 230 13.38 2.22 18.87
CA TRP A 230 11.99 1.79 18.78
C TRP A 230 11.79 0.77 17.66
N THR A 231 12.36 0.98 16.47
CA THR A 231 12.19 0.12 15.28
C THR A 231 12.67 -1.31 15.54
N ILE A 232 13.78 -1.48 16.26
CA ILE A 232 14.31 -2.81 16.62
C ILE A 232 13.62 -3.41 17.87
N SER A 233 12.82 -2.63 18.59
CA SER A 233 12.14 -3.07 19.81
C SER A 233 10.94 -3.98 19.53
N PRO A 234 10.55 -4.84 20.50
CA PRO A 234 9.32 -5.63 20.39
C PRO A 234 8.05 -4.79 20.18
N ASN A 235 8.06 -3.53 20.65
CA ASN A 235 6.91 -2.64 20.54
C ASN A 235 6.64 -2.18 19.10
N ALA A 236 7.59 -2.34 18.19
CA ALA A 236 7.43 -1.98 16.78
C ALA A 236 7.02 -3.17 15.88
N ILE A 237 6.89 -4.41 16.40
CA ILE A 237 6.61 -5.61 15.59
C ILE A 237 5.34 -5.44 14.72
N TRP A 238 4.28 -4.87 15.27
CA TRP A 238 3.03 -4.63 14.53
C TRP A 238 3.21 -3.64 13.36
N MET A 239 4.25 -2.82 13.38
CA MET A 239 4.60 -1.89 12.30
C MET A 239 5.62 -2.52 11.34
N THR A 240 6.75 -3.04 11.85
CA THR A 240 7.84 -3.58 11.02
C THR A 240 7.40 -4.78 10.16
N THR A 241 6.41 -5.53 10.61
CA THR A 241 5.79 -6.64 9.85
C THR A 241 4.72 -6.19 8.86
N GLY A 242 4.37 -4.90 8.84
CA GLY A 242 3.31 -4.33 8.01
C GLY A 242 3.52 -4.48 6.50
N HIS A 243 4.75 -4.72 6.05
CA HIS A 243 5.05 -5.00 4.64
C HIS A 243 4.41 -6.30 4.11
N MET A 244 4.00 -7.22 5.00
CA MET A 244 3.22 -8.43 4.66
C MET A 244 1.80 -8.10 4.21
N THR A 245 1.29 -6.91 4.54
CA THR A 245 -0.05 -6.48 4.13
C THR A 245 -0.22 -6.49 2.62
N VAL A 246 0.85 -6.20 1.87
CA VAL A 246 0.84 -6.26 0.41
C VAL A 246 0.53 -7.67 -0.10
N ASP A 247 1.08 -8.70 0.56
CA ASP A 247 0.89 -10.10 0.21
C ASP A 247 -0.57 -10.56 0.46
N THR A 248 -1.27 -9.91 1.39
CA THR A 248 -2.73 -10.05 1.57
C THR A 248 -3.48 -9.70 0.30
N PHE A 249 -3.14 -8.60 -0.37
CA PHE A 249 -3.83 -8.19 -1.59
C PHE A 249 -3.52 -9.12 -2.78
N PHE A 250 -2.29 -9.63 -2.89
CA PHE A 250 -1.95 -10.66 -3.90
C PHE A 250 -2.76 -11.95 -3.69
N LEU A 251 -2.86 -12.42 -2.44
CA LEU A 251 -3.71 -13.55 -2.06
C LEU A 251 -5.18 -13.31 -2.49
N LEU A 252 -5.73 -12.15 -2.13
CA LEU A 252 -7.11 -11.79 -2.48
C LEU A 252 -7.34 -11.73 -3.99
N SER A 253 -6.36 -11.21 -4.74
CA SER A 253 -6.42 -11.13 -6.21
C SER A 253 -6.50 -12.52 -6.84
N GLY A 254 -5.62 -13.44 -6.45
CA GLY A 254 -5.64 -14.83 -6.94
C GLY A 254 -6.91 -15.60 -6.53
N LEU A 255 -7.37 -15.42 -5.28
CA LEU A 255 -8.58 -16.04 -4.76
C LEU A 255 -9.82 -15.60 -5.51
N LEU A 256 -10.04 -14.28 -5.63
CA LEU A 256 -11.19 -13.72 -6.31
C LEU A 256 -11.18 -14.03 -7.80
N LEU A 257 -10.00 -14.12 -8.40
CA LEU A 257 -9.86 -14.52 -9.78
C LEU A 257 -10.45 -15.91 -10.01
N VAL A 258 -9.97 -16.93 -9.30
CA VAL A 258 -10.49 -18.30 -9.45
C VAL A 258 -11.96 -18.38 -9.01
N TYR A 259 -12.32 -17.77 -7.89
CA TYR A 259 -13.68 -17.82 -7.36
C TYR A 259 -14.72 -17.21 -8.32
N SER A 260 -14.35 -16.14 -9.02
CA SER A 260 -15.25 -15.45 -9.95
C SER A 260 -15.37 -16.15 -11.31
N THR A 261 -14.32 -16.85 -11.78
CA THR A 261 -14.30 -17.54 -13.07
C THR A 261 -14.77 -18.99 -12.99
N ALA A 262 -14.45 -19.69 -11.90
CA ALA A 262 -14.75 -21.11 -11.73
C ALA A 262 -16.27 -21.35 -11.74
N GLY A 263 -16.71 -22.31 -12.56
CA GLY A 263 -18.11 -22.65 -12.76
C GLY A 263 -18.92 -21.69 -13.63
N LYS A 264 -18.37 -20.53 -14.01
CA LYS A 264 -19.03 -19.58 -14.95
C LYS A 264 -18.43 -19.60 -16.35
N LEU A 265 -17.14 -19.91 -16.46
CA LEU A 265 -16.39 -19.89 -17.71
C LEU A 265 -15.78 -21.26 -17.99
N THR A 266 -15.70 -21.65 -19.26
CA THR A 266 -14.94 -22.84 -19.70
C THR A 266 -13.58 -22.42 -20.23
N GLY A 267 -12.59 -23.33 -20.22
CA GLY A 267 -11.25 -23.04 -20.75
C GLY A 267 -11.25 -22.50 -22.19
N GLU A 268 -12.09 -23.05 -23.06
CA GLU A 268 -12.23 -22.56 -24.44
C GLU A 268 -12.82 -21.14 -24.53
N LYS A 269 -13.85 -20.85 -23.72
CA LYS A 269 -14.45 -19.52 -23.66
C LYS A 269 -13.45 -18.51 -23.10
N LEU A 270 -12.61 -18.90 -22.14
CA LEU A 270 -11.53 -18.07 -21.63
C LEU A 270 -10.57 -17.69 -22.76
N ILE A 271 -10.05 -18.66 -23.52
CA ILE A 271 -9.12 -18.40 -24.63
C ILE A 271 -9.72 -17.43 -25.66
N ARG A 272 -10.98 -17.67 -26.07
CA ARG A 272 -11.67 -16.79 -27.04
C ARG A 272 -11.90 -15.37 -26.51
N SER A 273 -12.08 -15.21 -25.19
CA SER A 273 -12.36 -13.93 -24.55
C SER A 273 -11.16 -13.31 -23.84
N LEU A 274 -9.92 -13.80 -24.07
CA LEU A 274 -8.71 -13.30 -23.41
C LEU A 274 -8.52 -11.79 -23.56
N HIS A 275 -8.77 -11.25 -24.75
CA HIS A 275 -8.66 -9.82 -25.01
C HIS A 275 -9.61 -9.01 -24.11
N MET A 276 -10.86 -9.46 -23.94
CA MET A 276 -11.82 -8.80 -23.03
C MET A 276 -11.47 -9.03 -21.56
N PHE A 277 -10.94 -10.20 -21.21
CA PHE A 277 -10.49 -10.52 -19.86
C PHE A 277 -9.42 -9.53 -19.39
N TYR A 278 -8.39 -9.27 -20.21
CA TYR A 278 -7.36 -8.27 -19.90
C TYR A 278 -7.90 -6.85 -19.97
N LEU A 279 -8.67 -6.50 -21.01
CA LEU A 279 -9.21 -5.16 -21.21
C LEU A 279 -10.07 -4.72 -20.02
N HIS A 280 -10.96 -5.60 -19.53
CA HIS A 280 -11.80 -5.29 -18.37
C HIS A 280 -10.98 -5.03 -17.10
N ARG A 281 -9.88 -5.76 -16.89
CA ARG A 281 -9.02 -5.54 -15.72
C ARG A 281 -8.29 -4.19 -15.82
N ILE A 282 -7.70 -3.89 -16.97
CA ILE A 282 -6.95 -2.63 -17.18
C ILE A 282 -7.91 -1.43 -17.08
N LEU A 283 -9.06 -1.47 -17.76
CA LEU A 283 -10.03 -0.37 -17.74
C LEU A 283 -10.65 -0.11 -16.36
N ARG A 284 -10.63 -1.10 -15.45
CA ARG A 284 -11.08 -0.92 -14.06
C ARG A 284 -10.08 -0.10 -13.23
N LEU A 285 -8.79 -0.23 -13.50
CA LEU A 285 -7.72 0.42 -12.72
C LEU A 285 -7.32 1.76 -13.35
N PHE A 286 -7.43 1.86 -14.67
CA PHE A 286 -7.01 3.02 -15.45
C PHE A 286 -7.51 4.39 -14.94
N PRO A 287 -8.79 4.60 -14.56
CA PRO A 287 -9.31 5.97 -14.37
C PRO A 287 -8.63 6.72 -13.24
N ILE A 288 -8.53 6.08 -12.06
CA ILE A 288 -7.89 6.69 -10.89
C ILE A 288 -6.38 6.77 -11.09
N LEU A 289 -5.75 5.73 -11.65
CA LEU A 289 -4.32 5.76 -11.91
C LEU A 289 -3.93 6.87 -12.88
N ALA A 290 -4.65 7.02 -13.99
CA ALA A 290 -4.40 8.05 -14.99
C ALA A 290 -4.61 9.46 -14.42
N ALA A 291 -5.67 9.67 -13.64
CA ALA A 291 -5.88 10.94 -12.95
C ALA A 291 -4.74 11.26 -11.98
N MET A 292 -4.25 10.27 -11.24
CA MET A 292 -3.16 10.46 -10.28
C MET A 292 -1.80 10.65 -10.96
N VAL A 293 -1.53 9.96 -12.06
CA VAL A 293 -0.35 10.19 -12.90
C VAL A 293 -0.37 11.62 -13.47
N LEU A 294 -1.52 12.08 -13.97
CA LEU A 294 -1.66 13.45 -14.46
C LEU A 294 -1.44 14.47 -13.35
N PHE A 295 -2.00 14.23 -12.16
CA PHE A 295 -1.81 15.08 -10.98
C PHE A 295 -0.34 15.15 -10.54
N GLU A 296 0.34 14.00 -10.38
CA GLU A 296 1.75 13.90 -10.01
C GLU A 296 2.68 14.54 -11.06
N ALA A 297 2.38 14.39 -12.35
CA ALA A 297 3.16 15.02 -13.42
C ALA A 297 2.96 16.54 -13.51
N SER A 298 1.96 17.12 -12.83
CA SER A 298 1.59 18.53 -12.95
C SER A 298 1.31 19.22 -11.62
N LEU A 299 0.05 19.24 -11.18
CA LEU A 299 -0.48 20.00 -10.07
C LEU A 299 0.20 19.70 -8.75
N PHE A 300 0.76 18.50 -8.57
CA PHE A 300 1.44 18.10 -7.34
C PHE A 300 2.54 19.09 -6.92
N ASN A 301 3.31 19.63 -7.87
CA ASN A 301 4.37 20.60 -7.56
C ASN A 301 3.83 21.93 -6.98
N TYR A 302 2.55 22.24 -7.15
CA TYR A 302 1.91 23.47 -6.71
C TYR A 302 1.06 23.32 -5.44
N VAL A 303 0.95 22.10 -4.89
CA VAL A 303 0.11 21.82 -3.71
C VAL A 303 0.66 22.52 -2.46
N SER A 304 1.98 22.61 -2.33
CA SER A 304 2.64 23.27 -1.21
C SER A 304 4.04 23.74 -1.60
N ASP A 305 4.73 24.36 -0.64
CA ASP A 305 6.16 24.64 -0.65
C ASP A 305 6.79 24.25 0.69
N GLY A 306 8.12 24.20 0.72
CA GLY A 306 8.89 23.89 1.93
C GLY A 306 10.38 23.71 1.64
N PRO A 307 11.23 23.68 2.68
CA PRO A 307 12.66 23.46 2.53
C PRO A 307 12.98 22.08 1.96
N LEU A 308 12.12 21.08 2.12
CA LEU A 308 12.33 19.74 1.53
C LEU A 308 11.57 19.54 0.22
N TRP A 309 10.98 20.59 -0.35
CA TRP A 309 10.12 20.50 -1.54
C TRP A 309 10.88 20.12 -2.83
N THR A 310 12.21 20.09 -2.80
CA THR A 310 13.03 19.61 -3.92
C THR A 310 12.77 18.14 -4.23
N ALA A 311 12.58 17.29 -3.21
CA ALA A 311 12.27 15.87 -3.42
C ALA A 311 10.92 15.67 -4.16
N PRO A 312 9.79 16.27 -3.71
CA PRO A 312 8.55 16.30 -4.48
C PRO A 312 8.70 16.88 -5.89
N ALA A 313 9.45 17.98 -6.06
CA ALA A 313 9.65 18.60 -7.37
C ALA A 313 10.41 17.68 -8.34
N HIS A 314 11.44 16.98 -7.87
CA HIS A 314 12.12 15.94 -8.65
C HIS A 314 11.21 14.75 -8.94
N ASN A 315 10.30 14.40 -8.03
CA ASN A 315 9.29 13.37 -8.31
C ASN A 315 8.38 13.76 -9.48
N VAL A 316 7.95 15.03 -9.55
CA VAL A 316 7.15 15.55 -10.68
C VAL A 316 7.92 15.43 -11.99
N LEU A 317 9.20 15.80 -12.01
CA LEU A 317 10.04 15.70 -13.21
C LEU A 317 10.21 14.24 -13.68
N ARG A 318 10.48 13.32 -12.75
CA ARG A 318 10.57 11.89 -13.05
C ARG A 318 9.23 11.33 -13.53
N CYS A 319 8.13 11.78 -12.94
CA CYS A 319 6.81 11.40 -13.43
C CYS A 319 6.57 11.89 -14.88
N ARG A 320 6.97 13.11 -15.23
CA ARG A 320 6.89 13.62 -16.62
C ARG A 320 7.70 12.76 -17.61
N GLN A 321 8.77 12.11 -17.15
CA GLN A 321 9.58 11.21 -17.98
C GLN A 321 9.00 9.79 -18.07
N TYR A 322 8.46 9.25 -16.96
CA TYR A 322 8.12 7.84 -16.82
C TYR A 322 6.62 7.53 -16.62
N TRP A 323 5.72 8.51 -16.79
CA TRP A 323 4.27 8.32 -16.66
C TRP A 323 3.72 7.14 -17.50
N TRP A 324 4.29 6.93 -18.69
CA TRP A 324 3.88 5.87 -19.62
C TRP A 324 4.19 4.47 -19.07
N SER A 325 5.31 4.28 -18.36
CA SER A 325 5.68 2.98 -17.80
C SER A 325 4.78 2.60 -16.61
N THR A 326 4.27 3.61 -15.90
CA THR A 326 3.24 3.46 -14.87
C THR A 326 1.90 3.01 -15.45
N LEU A 327 1.40 3.66 -16.51
CA LEU A 327 0.12 3.28 -17.13
C LEU A 327 0.18 1.94 -17.88
N LEU A 328 1.35 1.58 -18.42
CA LEU A 328 1.58 0.27 -19.03
C LEU A 328 1.88 -0.84 -18.02
N HIS A 329 1.99 -0.53 -16.72
CA HIS A 329 2.26 -1.50 -15.66
C HIS A 329 3.61 -2.25 -15.82
N ILE A 330 4.65 -1.57 -16.31
CA ILE A 330 6.00 -2.14 -16.54
C ILE A 330 7.13 -1.40 -15.81
N GLN A 331 6.80 -0.38 -15.03
CA GLN A 331 7.74 0.45 -14.28
C GLN A 331 8.70 -0.32 -13.35
N ASN A 332 8.32 -1.49 -12.84
CA ASN A 332 9.19 -2.34 -12.02
C ASN A 332 10.35 -2.97 -12.82
N PHE A 333 10.22 -3.08 -14.14
CA PHE A 333 11.30 -3.55 -15.02
C PHE A 333 12.11 -2.39 -15.61
N VAL A 334 11.43 -1.28 -15.95
CA VAL A 334 12.04 -0.17 -16.68
C VAL A 334 12.74 0.82 -15.74
N ASN A 335 12.10 1.18 -14.63
CA ASN A 335 12.52 2.29 -13.77
C ASN A 335 12.11 2.07 -12.29
N PRO A 336 12.55 0.99 -11.64
CA PRO A 336 12.12 0.65 -10.27
C PRO A 336 12.48 1.70 -9.21
N LEU A 337 13.54 2.49 -9.43
CA LEU A 337 13.94 3.59 -8.54
C LEU A 337 13.22 4.92 -8.83
N ASN A 338 12.75 5.11 -10.07
CA ASN A 338 12.20 6.37 -10.56
C ASN A 338 10.72 6.22 -10.91
N LEU A 339 9.93 5.75 -9.94
CA LEU A 339 8.48 5.56 -10.09
C LEU A 339 7.77 6.92 -10.15
N CYS A 340 6.81 7.09 -11.08
CA CYS A 340 5.96 8.29 -11.09
C CYS A 340 5.07 8.33 -9.83
N VAL A 341 4.23 7.30 -9.67
CA VAL A 341 3.39 7.13 -8.48
C VAL A 341 4.06 6.08 -7.59
N GLY A 342 4.69 6.51 -6.50
CA GLY A 342 5.58 5.67 -5.68
C GLY A 342 4.97 4.34 -5.21
N VAL A 343 3.67 4.31 -4.89
CA VAL A 343 2.98 3.09 -4.45
C VAL A 343 2.50 2.19 -5.59
N SER A 344 2.54 2.65 -6.84
CA SER A 344 1.91 1.94 -7.97
C SER A 344 2.67 0.69 -8.43
N TRP A 345 3.89 0.42 -7.93
CA TRP A 345 4.64 -0.80 -8.27
C TRP A 345 3.85 -2.07 -7.95
N TYR A 346 3.10 -2.08 -6.85
CA TYR A 346 2.23 -3.19 -6.45
C TYR A 346 1.20 -3.51 -7.54
N LEU A 347 0.61 -2.46 -8.13
CA LEU A 347 -0.39 -2.59 -9.18
C LEU A 347 0.21 -3.20 -10.45
N SER A 348 1.46 -2.85 -10.76
CA SER A 348 2.19 -3.45 -11.89
C SER A 348 2.34 -4.96 -11.71
N LEU A 349 2.75 -5.40 -10.52
CA LEU A 349 2.89 -6.82 -10.20
C LEU A 349 1.54 -7.56 -10.27
N ASP A 350 0.47 -6.94 -9.75
CA ASP A 350 -0.88 -7.52 -9.79
C ASP A 350 -1.39 -7.72 -11.23
N ILE A 351 -1.16 -6.74 -12.11
CA ILE A 351 -1.48 -6.85 -13.54
C ILE A 351 -0.62 -7.93 -14.21
N GLN A 352 0.68 -7.99 -13.92
CA GLN A 352 1.58 -8.99 -14.49
C GLN A 352 1.17 -10.42 -14.09
N LEU A 353 0.84 -10.65 -12.82
CA LEU A 353 0.31 -11.92 -12.35
C LEU A 353 -1.04 -12.25 -13.00
N HIS A 354 -1.90 -11.24 -13.19
CA HIS A 354 -3.16 -11.42 -13.89
C HIS A 354 -2.98 -11.77 -15.37
N ILE A 355 -1.95 -11.23 -16.05
CA ILE A 355 -1.59 -11.59 -17.42
C ILE A 355 -1.10 -13.04 -17.53
N ILE A 356 -0.35 -13.52 -16.55
CA ILE A 356 0.15 -14.91 -16.52
C ILE A 356 -0.96 -15.90 -16.14
N SER A 357 -1.94 -15.46 -15.34
CA SER A 357 -2.97 -16.30 -14.74
C SER A 357 -3.80 -17.18 -15.71
N PRO A 358 -4.09 -16.80 -16.97
CA PRO A 358 -4.91 -17.62 -17.86
C PRO A 358 -4.28 -18.96 -18.22
N ILE A 359 -2.95 -19.07 -18.19
CA ILE A 359 -2.22 -20.34 -18.41
C ILE A 359 -2.69 -21.38 -17.39
N ILE A 360 -2.77 -20.99 -16.12
CA ILE A 360 -3.19 -21.87 -15.03
C ILE A 360 -4.72 -22.00 -15.03
N LEU A 361 -5.45 -20.89 -15.22
CA LEU A 361 -6.91 -20.92 -15.26
C LEU A 361 -7.45 -21.85 -16.34
N TYR A 362 -6.80 -21.94 -17.50
CA TYR A 362 -7.24 -22.85 -18.56
C TYR A 362 -7.37 -24.30 -18.05
N PHE A 363 -6.37 -24.77 -17.29
CA PHE A 363 -6.38 -26.11 -16.69
C PHE A 363 -7.32 -26.20 -15.48
N VAL A 364 -7.44 -25.14 -14.68
CA VAL A 364 -8.37 -25.08 -13.54
C VAL A 364 -9.83 -25.12 -13.99
N LEU A 365 -10.15 -24.50 -15.13
CA LEU A 365 -11.49 -24.50 -15.73
C LEU A 365 -11.79 -25.79 -16.52
N SER A 366 -10.88 -26.78 -16.49
CA SER A 366 -11.15 -28.11 -17.02
C SER A 366 -12.14 -28.86 -16.12
N SER A 367 -12.98 -29.71 -16.71
CA SER A 367 -13.96 -30.52 -15.96
C SER A 367 -13.31 -31.52 -14.99
N ARG A 368 -12.01 -31.81 -15.14
CA ARG A 368 -11.28 -32.79 -14.34
C ARG A 368 -10.61 -32.14 -13.14
N LYS A 369 -11.08 -32.48 -11.93
CA LYS A 369 -10.51 -31.97 -10.66
C LYS A 369 -9.02 -32.27 -10.49
N THR A 370 -8.56 -33.42 -10.96
CA THR A 370 -7.14 -33.82 -10.89
C THR A 370 -6.24 -32.89 -11.69
N VAL A 371 -6.70 -32.45 -12.86
CA VAL A 371 -5.98 -31.49 -13.72
C VAL A 371 -5.94 -30.12 -13.05
N ALA A 372 -7.05 -29.66 -12.48
CA ALA A 372 -7.10 -28.39 -11.76
C ALA A 372 -6.14 -28.36 -10.56
N TRP A 373 -6.14 -29.42 -9.74
CA TRP A 373 -5.23 -29.54 -8.60
C TRP A 373 -3.77 -29.63 -9.03
N ALA A 374 -3.46 -30.45 -10.05
CA ALA A 374 -2.11 -30.55 -10.58
C ALA A 374 -1.60 -29.20 -11.11
N ALA A 375 -2.43 -28.44 -11.84
CA ALA A 375 -2.06 -27.11 -12.34
C ALA A 375 -1.81 -26.09 -11.22
N LEU A 376 -2.66 -26.06 -10.20
CA LEU A 376 -2.51 -25.15 -9.07
C LEU A 376 -1.27 -25.47 -8.22
N THR A 377 -1.05 -26.74 -7.90
CA THR A 377 0.12 -27.14 -7.08
C THR A 377 1.42 -27.01 -7.86
N SER A 378 1.46 -27.38 -9.14
CA SER A 378 2.64 -27.18 -9.99
C SER A 378 2.97 -25.70 -10.17
N ALA A 379 1.99 -24.83 -10.34
CA ALA A 379 2.22 -23.39 -10.43
C ALA A 379 2.83 -22.82 -9.14
N LEU A 380 2.28 -23.19 -7.98
CA LEU A 380 2.82 -22.77 -6.68
C LEU A 380 4.24 -23.31 -6.48
N MET A 381 4.48 -24.60 -6.76
CA MET A 381 5.80 -25.21 -6.61
C MET A 381 6.83 -24.59 -7.56
N ALA A 382 6.48 -24.38 -8.83
CA ALA A 382 7.36 -23.74 -9.80
C ALA A 382 7.71 -22.31 -9.38
N SER A 383 6.73 -21.54 -8.94
CA SER A 383 6.93 -20.19 -8.41
C SER A 383 7.82 -20.18 -7.18
N LEU A 384 7.59 -21.09 -6.22
CA LEU A 384 8.34 -21.16 -4.98
C LEU A 384 9.79 -21.60 -5.22
N ILE A 385 9.99 -22.61 -6.06
CA ILE A 385 11.34 -23.09 -6.43
C ILE A 385 12.10 -21.97 -7.14
N ALA A 386 11.49 -21.33 -8.14
CA ALA A 386 12.15 -20.26 -8.90
C ALA A 386 12.49 -19.05 -8.01
N ALA A 387 11.56 -18.63 -7.13
CA ALA A 387 11.84 -17.57 -6.16
C ALA A 387 12.94 -17.96 -5.18
N THR A 388 12.89 -19.17 -4.63
CA THR A 388 13.89 -19.66 -3.66
C THR A 388 15.28 -19.70 -4.30
N LEU A 389 15.41 -20.30 -5.49
CA LEU A 389 16.68 -20.34 -6.22
C LEU A 389 17.22 -18.92 -6.48
N TYR A 390 16.37 -18.01 -6.92
CA TYR A 390 16.74 -16.61 -7.12
C TYR A 390 17.24 -15.93 -5.83
N ILE A 391 16.57 -16.17 -4.71
CA ILE A 391 16.94 -15.61 -3.40
C ILE A 391 18.29 -16.17 -2.92
N PHE A 392 18.51 -17.49 -3.04
CA PHE A 392 19.76 -18.12 -2.63
C PHE A 392 20.95 -17.71 -3.51
N ILE A 393 20.74 -17.50 -4.82
CA ILE A 393 21.81 -17.08 -5.74
C ILE A 393 22.26 -15.64 -5.48
N ASN A 394 21.33 -14.74 -5.12
CA ASN A 394 21.64 -13.32 -4.95
C ASN A 394 21.94 -12.93 -3.49
N GLU A 395 21.89 -13.89 -2.55
CA GLU A 395 22.21 -13.68 -1.13
C GLU A 395 21.55 -12.42 -0.53
N PHE A 396 20.25 -12.23 -0.81
CA PHE A 396 19.54 -11.06 -0.30
C PHE A 396 19.55 -11.02 1.22
N GLN A 397 19.72 -9.81 1.78
CA GLN A 397 19.36 -9.55 3.16
C GLN A 397 17.87 -9.84 3.40
N SER A 398 17.46 -9.89 4.64
CA SER A 398 16.19 -10.43 5.09
C SER A 398 15.05 -9.44 5.30
N GLY A 399 15.33 -8.15 5.12
CA GLY A 399 14.34 -7.10 5.26
C GLY A 399 14.77 -5.81 4.55
N ILE A 400 13.83 -4.87 4.42
CA ILE A 400 14.15 -3.51 3.96
C ILE A 400 15.07 -2.82 4.98
N ILE A 401 14.84 -3.09 6.26
CA ILE A 401 15.63 -2.57 7.36
C ILE A 401 16.50 -3.72 7.87
N SER A 402 17.80 -3.65 7.57
CA SER A 402 18.82 -4.53 8.13
C SER A 402 19.93 -3.65 8.71
N PRO A 403 20.00 -3.50 10.04
CA PRO A 403 21.03 -2.66 10.67
C PRO A 403 22.46 -3.09 10.35
N ASN A 404 22.66 -4.38 10.04
CA ASN A 404 23.97 -4.98 9.80
C ASN A 404 24.48 -4.79 8.37
N ARG A 405 23.57 -4.60 7.40
CA ARG A 405 23.90 -4.43 5.97
C ARG A 405 23.12 -3.26 5.34
N PRO A 406 23.26 -2.02 5.86
CA PRO A 406 22.44 -0.90 5.39
C PRO A 406 22.68 -0.54 3.91
N GLU A 407 23.82 -0.91 3.34
CA GLU A 407 24.19 -0.65 1.93
C GLU A 407 23.36 -1.48 0.94
N ASP A 408 22.86 -2.64 1.36
CA ASP A 408 22.10 -3.56 0.50
C ASP A 408 20.61 -3.22 0.43
N SER A 409 20.16 -2.18 1.13
CA SER A 409 18.73 -1.81 1.26
C SER A 409 18.07 -1.48 -0.08
N ASP A 410 18.76 -0.72 -0.95
CA ASP A 410 18.24 -0.37 -2.26
C ASP A 410 18.20 -1.58 -3.20
N ALA A 411 19.25 -2.40 -3.17
CA ALA A 411 19.31 -3.64 -3.92
C ALA A 411 18.20 -4.61 -3.49
N TYR A 412 17.95 -4.74 -2.18
CA TYR A 412 16.84 -5.52 -1.64
C TYR A 412 15.49 -4.97 -2.12
N PHE A 413 15.29 -3.65 -2.09
CA PHE A 413 14.04 -3.04 -2.54
C PHE A 413 13.78 -3.33 -4.03
N ILE A 414 14.77 -3.11 -4.89
CA ILE A 414 14.65 -3.28 -6.34
C ILE A 414 14.50 -4.75 -6.72
N TYR A 415 15.46 -5.58 -6.29
CA TYR A 415 15.62 -6.93 -6.80
C TYR A 415 14.82 -7.97 -6.03
N TYR A 416 14.46 -7.71 -4.77
CA TYR A 416 13.63 -8.61 -3.97
C TYR A 416 12.22 -8.07 -3.71
N TYR A 417 12.07 -6.83 -3.23
CA TYR A 417 10.78 -6.34 -2.73
C TYR A 417 9.78 -6.01 -3.84
N VAL A 418 10.24 -5.36 -4.91
CA VAL A 418 9.45 -4.93 -6.09
C VAL A 418 9.52 -5.95 -7.25
N ASN A 419 10.10 -7.12 -7.00
CA ASN A 419 10.27 -8.17 -8.01
C ASN A 419 9.02 -9.07 -8.13
N LEU A 420 8.63 -9.37 -9.37
CA LEU A 420 7.49 -10.24 -9.67
C LEU A 420 7.68 -11.66 -9.14
N LEU A 421 8.89 -12.21 -9.29
CA LEU A 421 9.18 -13.61 -8.99
C LEU A 421 9.02 -13.92 -7.50
N THR A 422 9.56 -13.05 -6.65
CA THR A 422 9.52 -13.20 -5.19
C THR A 422 8.14 -12.92 -4.60
N ARG A 423 7.29 -12.14 -5.30
CA ARG A 423 5.92 -11.77 -4.90
C ARG A 423 4.82 -12.64 -5.48
N ALA A 424 5.13 -13.53 -6.43
CA ALA A 424 4.17 -14.42 -7.06
C ALA A 424 3.57 -15.51 -6.13
N PRO A 425 4.29 -16.12 -5.16
CA PRO A 425 3.77 -17.26 -4.40
C PRO A 425 2.44 -17.01 -3.65
N PRO A 426 2.25 -15.89 -2.92
CA PRO A 426 0.97 -15.59 -2.26
C PRO A 426 -0.23 -15.53 -3.23
N PHE A 427 -0.03 -15.09 -4.46
CA PHE A 427 -1.08 -15.06 -5.48
C PHE A 427 -1.54 -16.48 -5.85
N PHE A 428 -0.61 -17.41 -6.04
CA PHE A 428 -0.93 -18.81 -6.34
C PHE A 428 -1.57 -19.54 -5.15
N VAL A 429 -1.13 -19.23 -3.92
CA VAL A 429 -1.84 -19.67 -2.70
C VAL A 429 -3.29 -19.17 -2.73
N GLY A 430 -3.51 -17.92 -3.16
CA GLY A 430 -4.83 -17.35 -3.34
C GLY A 430 -5.68 -18.14 -4.33
N MET A 431 -5.12 -18.47 -5.50
CA MET A 431 -5.80 -19.30 -6.50
C MET A 431 -6.22 -20.67 -5.96
N ILE A 432 -5.37 -21.32 -5.14
CA ILE A 432 -5.68 -22.59 -4.47
C ILE A 432 -6.89 -22.42 -3.53
N PHE A 433 -6.86 -21.42 -2.63
CA PHE A 433 -7.99 -21.19 -1.72
C PHE A 433 -9.27 -20.79 -2.46
N GLY A 434 -9.16 -20.03 -3.56
CA GLY A 434 -10.29 -19.73 -4.43
C GLY A 434 -10.94 -20.98 -5.02
N TYR A 435 -10.14 -21.96 -5.46
CA TYR A 435 -10.62 -23.24 -5.96
C TYR A 435 -11.21 -24.13 -4.86
N ILE A 436 -10.62 -24.14 -3.66
CA ILE A 436 -11.13 -24.85 -2.49
C ILE A 436 -12.53 -24.34 -2.13
N ILE A 437 -12.68 -23.01 -1.96
CA ILE A 437 -13.95 -22.38 -1.60
C ILE A 437 -15.00 -22.65 -2.69
N HIS A 438 -14.62 -22.59 -3.97
CA HIS A 438 -15.52 -22.93 -5.07
C HIS A 438 -15.99 -24.40 -5.02
N SER A 439 -15.06 -25.33 -4.82
CA SER A 439 -15.32 -26.78 -4.81
C SER A 439 -16.19 -27.26 -3.64
N TRP A 440 -16.22 -26.46 -2.57
CA TRP A 440 -16.96 -26.72 -1.34
C TRP A 440 -18.23 -25.89 -1.19
N LYS A 441 -18.57 -25.09 -2.19
CA LYS A 441 -19.81 -24.32 -2.21
C LYS A 441 -21.03 -25.24 -2.04
N GLY A 442 -21.85 -24.95 -1.03
CA GLY A 442 -23.09 -25.69 -0.75
C GLY A 442 -22.91 -27.05 -0.05
N LYS A 443 -21.67 -27.43 0.30
CA LYS A 443 -21.42 -28.63 1.09
C LYS A 443 -21.32 -28.26 2.56
N LYS A 444 -22.09 -28.91 3.41
CA LYS A 444 -21.87 -28.84 4.86
C LYS A 444 -20.62 -29.65 5.16
N LEU A 445 -19.61 -29.02 5.76
CA LEU A 445 -18.55 -29.78 6.40
C LEU A 445 -19.17 -30.64 7.50
N THR A 446 -18.93 -31.94 7.45
CA THR A 446 -19.08 -32.85 8.59
C THR A 446 -17.86 -32.79 9.51
N SER A 447 -17.04 -31.74 9.42
CA SER A 447 -15.81 -31.63 10.19
C SER A 447 -16.15 -31.51 11.66
N THR A 448 -15.62 -32.43 12.45
CA THR A 448 -15.63 -32.34 13.91
C THR A 448 -14.96 -31.04 14.32
N MET A 449 -15.54 -30.34 15.29
CA MET A 449 -15.03 -29.09 15.86
C MET A 449 -13.52 -29.16 16.21
N VAL A 450 -13.03 -30.35 16.55
CA VAL A 450 -11.61 -30.67 16.79
C VAL A 450 -10.70 -30.32 15.61
N ILE A 451 -11.06 -30.71 14.39
CA ILE A 451 -10.24 -30.46 13.20
C ILE A 451 -10.17 -28.95 12.92
N ALA A 452 -11.28 -28.24 13.07
CA ALA A 452 -11.31 -26.78 12.93
C ALA A 452 -10.42 -26.10 13.97
N MET A 453 -10.44 -26.56 15.23
CA MET A 453 -9.55 -26.06 16.29
C MET A 453 -8.08 -26.32 15.99
N MET A 454 -7.72 -27.50 15.45
CA MET A 454 -6.34 -27.80 15.04
C MET A 454 -5.87 -26.84 13.94
N PHE A 455 -6.68 -26.58 12.93
CA PHE A 455 -6.31 -25.63 11.88
C PHE A 455 -6.22 -24.19 12.38
N TRP A 456 -7.06 -23.77 13.34
CA TRP A 456 -6.91 -22.48 14.01
C TRP A 456 -5.60 -22.37 14.80
N PHE A 457 -5.24 -23.42 15.54
CA PHE A 457 -3.95 -23.47 16.24
C PHE A 457 -2.78 -23.36 15.25
N CYS A 458 -2.78 -24.17 14.18
CA CYS A 458 -1.77 -24.09 13.13
C CYS A 458 -1.69 -22.69 12.51
N CYS A 459 -2.82 -22.06 12.24
CA CYS A 459 -2.90 -20.70 11.68
C CYS A 459 -2.26 -19.66 12.63
N LEU A 460 -2.59 -19.71 13.92
CA LEU A 460 -1.99 -18.83 14.94
C LEU A 460 -0.49 -19.09 15.10
N SER A 461 -0.07 -20.35 15.09
CA SER A 461 1.36 -20.72 15.12
C SER A 461 2.12 -20.18 13.91
N ILE A 462 1.54 -20.24 12.70
CA ILE A 462 2.14 -19.67 11.49
C ILE A 462 2.35 -18.16 11.66
N PHE A 463 1.32 -17.41 12.07
CA PHE A 463 1.48 -15.97 12.29
C PHE A 463 2.48 -15.65 13.39
N GLY A 464 2.43 -16.37 14.52
CA GLY A 464 3.40 -16.19 15.61
C GLY A 464 4.85 -16.43 15.17
N MET A 465 5.09 -17.49 14.40
CA MET A 465 6.41 -17.80 13.85
C MET A 465 6.89 -16.73 12.87
N ILE A 466 6.01 -16.22 12.00
CA ILE A 466 6.35 -15.13 11.08
C ILE A 466 6.77 -13.89 11.85
N LEU A 467 5.97 -13.47 12.85
CA LEU A 467 6.28 -12.29 13.66
C LEU A 467 7.60 -12.46 14.43
N TYR A 468 7.85 -13.65 14.99
CA TYR A 468 9.07 -13.97 15.72
C TYR A 468 10.32 -13.92 14.84
N PHE A 469 10.29 -14.55 13.65
CA PHE A 469 11.43 -14.53 12.74
C PHE A 469 11.71 -13.13 12.21
N LEU A 470 10.69 -12.36 11.83
CA LEU A 470 10.88 -10.98 11.37
C LEU A 470 11.44 -10.08 12.48
N TYR A 471 11.06 -10.33 13.74
CA TYR A 471 11.60 -9.58 14.89
C TYR A 471 13.08 -9.87 15.13
N ILE A 472 13.46 -11.16 15.19
CA ILE A 472 14.85 -11.57 15.41
C ILE A 472 15.75 -11.04 14.29
N ASN A 473 15.24 -11.07 13.08
CA ASN A 473 15.99 -10.74 11.89
C ASN A 473 16.43 -9.26 11.80
N ILE A 474 15.69 -8.36 12.46
CA ILE A 474 15.97 -6.93 12.51
C ILE A 474 16.99 -6.59 13.63
N GLN A 475 17.35 -7.56 14.48
CA GLN A 475 18.29 -7.33 15.58
C GLN A 475 19.72 -7.10 15.09
N LEU A 476 20.46 -6.26 15.81
CA LEU A 476 21.86 -5.91 15.51
C LEU A 476 22.82 -7.12 15.54
N ASP A 477 22.51 -8.15 16.31
CA ASP A 477 23.39 -9.32 16.42
C ASP A 477 23.08 -10.41 15.37
N TRP A 478 22.10 -10.16 14.49
CA TRP A 478 21.69 -11.13 13.48
C TRP A 478 22.63 -11.17 12.28
N ASP A 479 23.36 -12.28 12.12
CA ASP A 479 24.18 -12.53 10.93
C ASP A 479 24.04 -13.98 10.49
N ASN A 480 23.00 -14.27 9.70
CA ASN A 480 22.76 -15.61 9.17
C ASN A 480 22.11 -15.58 7.79
N GLN A 481 22.95 -15.54 6.76
CA GLN A 481 22.51 -15.51 5.36
C GLN A 481 21.61 -16.68 4.95
N THR A 482 21.87 -17.88 5.49
CA THR A 482 21.06 -19.05 5.15
C THR A 482 19.63 -18.88 5.69
N ALA A 483 19.51 -18.42 6.95
CA ALA A 483 18.22 -18.14 7.56
C ALA A 483 17.48 -17.01 6.83
N ASP A 484 18.19 -15.96 6.40
CA ASP A 484 17.63 -14.85 5.60
C ASP A 484 16.98 -15.36 4.32
N SER A 485 17.68 -16.22 3.59
CA SER A 485 17.18 -16.83 2.36
C SER A 485 15.93 -17.69 2.60
N PHE A 486 15.89 -18.47 3.68
CA PHE A 486 14.70 -19.24 4.06
C PHE A 486 13.51 -18.35 4.44
N ILE A 487 13.75 -17.33 5.27
CA ILE A 487 12.73 -16.36 5.70
C ILE A 487 12.12 -15.67 4.47
N ASN A 488 12.98 -15.13 3.60
CA ASN A 488 12.57 -14.46 2.37
C ASN A 488 11.80 -15.36 1.40
N SER A 489 12.07 -16.67 1.40
CA SER A 489 11.42 -17.63 0.50
C SER A 489 10.04 -18.05 0.98
N PHE A 490 9.87 -18.28 2.30
CA PHE A 490 8.68 -18.97 2.82
C PHE A 490 7.70 -18.08 3.57
N VAL A 491 8.13 -16.94 4.13
CA VAL A 491 7.24 -16.14 4.97
C VAL A 491 6.04 -15.58 4.20
N ARG A 492 6.24 -15.10 2.97
CA ARG A 492 5.16 -14.55 2.14
C ARG A 492 4.07 -15.59 1.78
N PRO A 493 4.40 -16.78 1.23
CA PRO A 493 3.37 -17.79 0.97
C PRO A 493 2.73 -18.31 2.26
N LEU A 494 3.48 -18.44 3.37
CA LEU A 494 2.91 -18.86 4.66
C LEU A 494 1.90 -17.85 5.21
N TRP A 495 2.19 -16.55 5.08
CA TRP A 495 1.22 -15.47 5.38
C TRP A 495 -0.07 -15.65 4.57
N GLY A 496 0.09 -15.92 3.27
CA GLY A 496 -1.03 -16.23 2.38
C GLY A 496 -1.84 -17.45 2.82
N VAL A 497 -1.18 -18.53 3.27
CA VAL A 497 -1.86 -19.74 3.76
C VAL A 497 -2.66 -19.45 5.02
N GLY A 498 -2.09 -18.70 5.97
CA GLY A 498 -2.77 -18.30 7.20
C GLY A 498 -4.05 -17.50 6.92
N LEU A 499 -3.95 -16.48 6.05
CA LEU A 499 -5.12 -15.68 5.65
C LEU A 499 -6.13 -16.48 4.81
N GLY A 500 -5.66 -17.36 3.93
CA GLY A 500 -6.51 -18.26 3.15
C GLY A 500 -7.37 -19.14 4.05
N TRP A 501 -6.80 -19.67 5.13
CA TRP A 501 -7.55 -20.41 6.16
C TRP A 501 -8.59 -19.53 6.85
N ILE A 502 -8.26 -18.30 7.25
CA ILE A 502 -9.22 -17.36 7.87
C ILE A 502 -10.42 -17.14 6.95
N ILE A 503 -10.18 -16.86 5.66
CA ILE A 503 -11.26 -16.65 4.67
C ILE A 503 -12.10 -17.92 4.54
N PHE A 504 -11.47 -19.07 4.39
CA PHE A 504 -12.17 -20.35 4.28
C PHE A 504 -13.02 -20.68 5.51
N ALA A 505 -12.50 -20.46 6.71
CA ALA A 505 -13.21 -20.67 7.97
C ALA A 505 -14.41 -19.71 8.09
N CYS A 506 -14.25 -18.44 7.72
CA CYS A 506 -15.33 -17.46 7.72
C CYS A 506 -16.49 -17.85 6.79
N VAL A 507 -16.17 -18.27 5.55
CA VAL A 507 -17.17 -18.63 4.54
C VAL A 507 -17.95 -19.89 4.90
N ASN A 508 -17.32 -20.85 5.58
CA ASN A 508 -17.94 -22.12 5.95
C ASN A 508 -18.54 -22.13 7.37
N GLY A 509 -18.57 -20.99 8.06
CA GLY A 509 -19.21 -20.85 9.38
C GLY A 509 -18.34 -21.25 10.58
N TYR A 510 -17.05 -21.56 10.38
CA TYR A 510 -16.08 -21.85 11.45
C TYR A 510 -15.31 -20.61 11.95
N GLY A 511 -15.64 -19.43 11.42
CA GLY A 511 -14.98 -18.17 11.80
C GLY A 511 -15.47 -17.55 13.10
N GLY A 512 -16.66 -17.94 13.61
CA GLY A 512 -17.20 -17.45 14.87
C GLY A 512 -17.10 -15.91 15.02
N PRO A 513 -16.43 -15.39 16.07
CA PRO A 513 -16.25 -13.95 16.27
C PRO A 513 -15.48 -13.23 15.15
N ILE A 514 -14.50 -13.90 14.53
CA ILE A 514 -13.69 -13.32 13.45
C ILE A 514 -14.58 -13.07 12.22
N ASN A 515 -15.45 -14.01 11.88
CA ASN A 515 -16.38 -13.82 10.77
C ASN A 515 -17.40 -12.71 11.07
N TRP A 516 -17.91 -12.64 12.30
CA TRP A 516 -18.81 -11.57 12.72
C TRP A 516 -18.14 -10.19 12.54
N PHE A 517 -16.92 -10.02 13.05
CA PHE A 517 -16.18 -8.76 12.94
C PHE A 517 -15.83 -8.39 11.50
N LEU A 518 -15.32 -9.35 10.70
CA LEU A 518 -14.92 -9.10 9.31
C LEU A 518 -16.10 -8.86 8.36
N SER A 519 -17.30 -9.34 8.71
CA SER A 519 -18.50 -9.18 7.89
C SER A 519 -19.37 -7.99 8.30
N LEU A 520 -18.89 -7.12 9.20
CA LEU A 520 -19.60 -5.92 9.61
C LEU A 520 -19.85 -4.97 8.42
N HIS A 521 -21.02 -4.31 8.43
CA HIS A 521 -21.44 -3.38 7.38
C HIS A 521 -20.50 -2.18 7.23
N ILE A 522 -19.80 -1.78 8.30
CA ILE A 522 -18.85 -0.67 8.30
C ILE A 522 -17.71 -0.86 7.30
N TRP A 523 -17.33 -2.11 7.00
CA TRP A 523 -16.25 -2.43 6.07
C TRP A 523 -16.61 -2.29 4.60
N LYS A 524 -17.91 -2.29 4.25
CA LYS A 524 -18.35 -2.30 2.85
C LYS A 524 -17.93 -1.02 2.10
N LEU A 525 -17.96 0.14 2.75
CA LEU A 525 -17.58 1.41 2.12
C LEU A 525 -16.05 1.53 1.96
N PRO A 526 -15.22 1.38 3.01
CA PRO A 526 -13.76 1.37 2.86
C PRO A 526 -13.27 0.32 1.84
N ALA A 527 -13.88 -0.87 1.81
CA ALA A 527 -13.52 -1.92 0.85
C ALA A 527 -13.78 -1.54 -0.62
N ARG A 528 -14.78 -0.70 -0.89
CA ARG A 528 -15.05 -0.16 -2.24
C ARG A 528 -14.11 0.98 -2.61
N LEU A 529 -13.70 1.78 -1.63
CA LEU A 529 -12.79 2.92 -1.81
C LEU A 529 -11.31 2.54 -1.76
N SER A 530 -10.98 1.32 -1.32
CA SER A 530 -9.62 0.92 -0.99
C SER A 530 -8.63 1.18 -2.12
N TYR A 531 -9.03 0.96 -3.38
CA TYR A 531 -8.17 1.24 -4.53
C TYR A 531 -7.85 2.74 -4.67
N ALA A 532 -8.85 3.61 -4.59
CA ALA A 532 -8.62 5.05 -4.65
C ALA A 532 -7.83 5.55 -3.45
N MET A 533 -8.10 5.04 -2.24
CA MET A 533 -7.32 5.33 -1.04
C MET A 533 -5.85 4.94 -1.23
N TYR A 534 -5.60 3.76 -1.79
CA TYR A 534 -4.25 3.26 -2.05
C TYR A 534 -3.46 4.17 -2.99
N ILE A 535 -4.05 4.69 -4.06
CA ILE A 535 -3.28 5.54 -4.99
C ILE A 535 -3.05 6.93 -4.40
N ILE A 536 -3.98 7.48 -3.62
CA ILE A 536 -3.96 8.88 -3.18
C ILE A 536 -3.13 9.10 -1.90
N HIS A 537 -3.17 8.17 -0.94
CA HIS A 537 -2.70 8.44 0.44
C HIS A 537 -1.24 8.89 0.54
N PHE A 538 -0.34 8.30 -0.26
CA PHE A 538 1.09 8.54 -0.13
C PHE A 538 1.47 9.97 -0.54
N SER A 539 0.88 10.49 -1.63
CA SER A 539 1.11 11.85 -2.10
C SER A 539 0.71 12.90 -1.06
N ILE A 540 -0.37 12.65 -0.30
CA ILE A 540 -0.80 13.52 0.81
C ILE A 540 0.29 13.57 1.90
N MET A 541 0.79 12.41 2.31
CA MET A 541 1.80 12.31 3.36
C MET A 541 3.11 12.98 2.93
N VAL A 542 3.56 12.70 1.70
CA VAL A 542 4.76 13.31 1.10
C VAL A 542 4.61 14.83 1.06
N SER A 543 3.46 15.35 0.58
CA SER A 543 3.21 16.78 0.55
C SER A 543 3.26 17.41 1.95
N TYR A 544 2.61 16.79 2.94
CA TYR A 544 2.60 17.30 4.31
C TYR A 544 4.00 17.34 4.91
N TYR A 545 4.73 16.22 4.90
CA TYR A 545 6.03 16.16 5.56
C TYR A 545 7.11 17.00 4.86
N ASN A 546 7.09 17.08 3.53
CA ASN A 546 8.08 17.90 2.80
C ASN A 546 7.76 19.41 2.81
N SER A 547 6.54 19.79 3.23
CA SER A 547 6.19 21.20 3.48
C SER A 547 6.65 21.71 4.84
N ARG A 548 7.08 20.82 5.75
CA ARG A 548 7.44 21.21 7.11
C ARG A 548 8.73 22.01 7.14
N LEU A 549 8.74 23.06 7.95
CA LEU A 549 9.88 23.96 8.15
C LEU A 549 10.88 23.40 9.17
N ALA A 550 10.45 22.49 10.04
CA ALA A 550 11.26 21.86 11.07
C ALA A 550 11.18 20.34 10.94
N PRO A 551 12.22 19.60 11.37
CA PRO A 551 12.17 18.15 11.43
C PRO A 551 11.04 17.66 12.36
N ALA A 552 10.65 16.40 12.21
CA ALA A 552 9.57 15.85 13.03
C ALA A 552 10.14 15.16 14.27
N TYR A 553 9.74 15.60 15.47
CA TYR A 553 9.98 14.82 16.68
C TYR A 553 9.16 13.53 16.65
N PHE A 554 9.83 12.38 16.67
CA PHE A 554 9.21 11.07 16.63
C PHE A 554 8.72 10.66 18.01
N THR A 555 7.42 10.42 18.10
CA THR A 555 6.82 9.56 19.12
C THR A 555 5.72 8.75 18.45
N VAL A 556 5.49 7.52 18.92
CA VAL A 556 4.41 6.67 18.39
C VAL A 556 3.07 7.41 18.45
N SER A 557 2.78 8.08 19.56
CA SER A 557 1.55 8.86 19.75
C SER A 557 1.40 10.01 18.75
N SER A 558 2.48 10.76 18.46
CA SER A 558 2.48 11.84 17.47
C SER A 558 2.19 11.31 16.05
N VAL A 559 2.82 10.20 15.67
CA VAL A 559 2.58 9.57 14.36
C VAL A 559 1.15 9.03 14.28
N MET A 560 0.63 8.42 15.34
CA MET A 560 -0.76 7.96 15.42
C MET A 560 -1.76 9.11 15.29
N PHE A 561 -1.49 10.26 15.91
CA PHE A 561 -2.33 11.45 15.75
C PHE A 561 -2.37 11.93 14.30
N ASN A 562 -1.20 12.05 13.66
CA ASN A 562 -1.11 12.43 12.23
C ASN A 562 -1.79 11.40 11.32
N PHE A 563 -1.69 10.11 11.64
CA PHE A 563 -2.34 9.02 10.90
C PHE A 563 -3.86 9.21 10.81
N PHE A 564 -4.55 9.57 11.89
CA PHE A 564 -6.00 9.82 11.83
C PHE A 564 -6.35 10.97 10.89
N GLY A 565 -5.52 12.01 10.85
CA GLY A 565 -5.64 13.12 9.89
C GLY A 565 -5.47 12.64 8.44
N PHE A 566 -4.38 11.92 8.15
CA PHE A 566 -4.12 11.38 6.82
C PHE A 566 -5.19 10.40 6.36
N PHE A 567 -5.63 9.50 7.24
CA PHE A 567 -6.67 8.52 6.95
C PHE A 567 -7.99 9.22 6.60
N SER A 568 -8.41 10.21 7.38
CA SER A 568 -9.65 10.96 7.16
C SER A 568 -9.60 11.73 5.84
N LEU A 569 -8.50 12.44 5.57
CA LEU A 569 -8.34 13.19 4.33
C LEU A 569 -8.28 12.27 3.10
N THR A 570 -7.53 11.16 3.21
CA THR A 570 -7.46 10.13 2.15
C THR A 570 -8.85 9.56 1.87
N PHE A 571 -9.63 9.25 2.91
CA PHE A 571 -10.96 8.69 2.75
C PHE A 571 -11.91 9.65 2.01
N ILE A 572 -11.89 10.93 2.35
CA ILE A 572 -12.68 11.98 1.69
C ILE A 572 -12.27 12.12 0.21
N LEU A 573 -10.97 12.25 -0.05
CA LEU A 573 -10.46 12.42 -1.42
C LEU A 573 -10.68 11.18 -2.28
N ALA A 574 -10.51 9.98 -1.71
CA ALA A 574 -10.82 8.72 -2.39
C ALA A 574 -12.30 8.60 -2.71
N PHE A 575 -13.19 9.00 -1.80
CA PHE A 575 -14.63 9.04 -2.08
C PHE A 575 -14.96 9.96 -3.25
N LEU A 576 -14.42 11.19 -3.25
CA LEU A 576 -14.62 12.13 -4.35
C LEU A 576 -14.07 11.59 -5.67
N ALA A 577 -12.85 11.06 -5.68
CA ALA A 577 -12.23 10.49 -6.87
C ALA A 577 -13.03 9.30 -7.42
N THR A 578 -13.55 8.42 -6.56
CA THR A 578 -14.39 7.31 -7.00
C THR A 578 -15.71 7.77 -7.61
N VAL A 579 -16.37 8.79 -7.04
CA VAL A 579 -17.67 9.25 -7.54
C VAL A 579 -17.54 10.11 -8.81
N ILE A 580 -16.49 10.93 -8.90
CA ILE A 580 -16.28 11.90 -9.99
C ILE A 580 -15.53 11.30 -11.18
N ILE A 581 -14.62 10.35 -10.94
CA ILE A 581 -13.72 9.82 -11.98
C ILE A 581 -14.03 8.34 -12.29
N ASP A 582 -13.96 7.47 -11.28
CA ASP A 582 -14.09 6.01 -11.50
C ASP A 582 -15.52 5.60 -11.90
N ALA A 583 -16.52 6.07 -11.17
CA ALA A 583 -17.91 5.70 -11.38
C ALA A 583 -18.47 6.09 -12.77
N PRO A 584 -18.21 7.30 -13.31
CA PRO A 584 -18.60 7.67 -14.67
C PRO A 584 -17.87 6.86 -15.73
N PHE A 585 -16.55 6.65 -15.55
CA PHE A 585 -15.76 5.86 -16.49
C PHE A 585 -16.26 4.41 -16.56
N GLY A 586 -16.58 3.80 -15.42
CA GLY A 586 -17.18 2.46 -15.39
C GLY A 586 -18.52 2.37 -16.14
N ILE A 587 -19.36 3.41 -16.09
CA ILE A 587 -20.61 3.48 -16.87
C ILE A 587 -20.30 3.63 -18.37
N LEU A 588 -19.36 4.49 -18.73
CA LEU A 588 -18.95 4.72 -20.11
C LEU A 588 -18.40 3.42 -20.74
N VAL A 589 -17.46 2.76 -20.06
CA VAL A 589 -16.90 1.48 -20.50
C VAL A 589 -17.98 0.42 -20.64
N LYS A 590 -18.90 0.31 -19.67
CA LYS A 590 -20.01 -0.63 -19.76
C LYS A 590 -20.93 -0.34 -20.94
N THR A 591 -21.14 0.93 -21.28
CA THR A 591 -21.99 1.33 -22.41
C THR A 591 -21.29 1.06 -23.75
N LEU A 592 -19.99 1.35 -23.85
CA LEU A 592 -19.19 1.14 -25.06
C LEU A 592 -18.94 -0.35 -25.35
N LEU A 593 -18.60 -1.13 -24.33
CA LEU A 593 -18.36 -2.58 -24.46
C LEU A 593 -19.66 -3.41 -24.39
N GLY A 594 -20.78 -2.79 -24.01
CA GLY A 594 -22.04 -3.47 -23.69
C GLY A 594 -23.14 -3.38 -24.75
N SER A 595 -22.81 -3.18 -26.03
CA SER A 595 -23.77 -3.40 -27.11
C SER A 595 -24.01 -4.91 -27.31
N GLY A 596 -24.83 -5.52 -26.44
CA GLY A 596 -25.18 -6.94 -26.59
C GLY A 596 -25.91 -7.64 -25.44
N SER A 597 -26.28 -6.98 -24.34
CA SER A 597 -27.08 -7.63 -23.28
C SER A 597 -28.40 -6.88 -23.08
N LYS A 598 -29.50 -7.52 -23.48
CA LYS A 598 -30.86 -7.07 -23.16
C LYS A 598 -30.93 -6.79 -21.65
N PRO A 599 -31.57 -5.69 -21.22
CA PRO A 599 -31.74 -5.43 -19.80
C PRO A 599 -32.47 -6.63 -19.20
N ALA A 600 -31.81 -7.29 -18.23
CA ALA A 600 -32.46 -8.33 -17.45
C ALA A 600 -33.74 -7.73 -16.86
N LYS A 601 -34.88 -8.36 -17.15
CA LYS A 601 -36.15 -8.04 -16.50
C LYS A 601 -35.90 -8.05 -15.00
N THR A 602 -36.00 -6.88 -14.39
CA THR A 602 -36.13 -6.75 -12.95
C THR A 602 -37.47 -7.40 -12.64
N MET A 603 -37.47 -8.52 -11.90
CA MET A 603 -38.71 -9.07 -11.35
C MET A 603 -39.35 -7.98 -10.49
N ASP A 604 -40.62 -7.72 -10.73
CA ASP A 604 -41.39 -6.71 -10.02
C ASP A 604 -41.58 -7.13 -8.56
N GLU A 605 -41.55 -6.15 -7.67
CA GLU A 605 -41.75 -6.29 -6.22
C GLU A 605 -43.11 -6.92 -5.85
N LYS A 606 -44.04 -6.97 -6.82
CA LYS A 606 -45.36 -7.65 -6.71
C LYS A 606 -45.31 -9.16 -6.92
N ASP A 607 -44.25 -9.71 -7.50
CA ASP A 607 -44.12 -11.16 -7.71
C ASP A 607 -43.59 -11.86 -6.43
N LEU A 608 -42.88 -11.13 -5.56
CA LEU A 608 -42.38 -11.66 -4.28
C LEU A 608 -43.50 -11.83 -3.24
N GLU A 609 -44.54 -10.99 -3.32
CA GLU A 609 -45.67 -11.03 -2.37
C GLU A 609 -46.64 -12.19 -2.67
N LYS A 610 -46.63 -12.71 -3.91
CA LYS A 610 -47.46 -13.88 -4.30
C LYS A 610 -46.85 -15.23 -3.92
N GLU A 611 -45.53 -15.35 -3.82
CA GLU A 611 -44.89 -16.60 -3.33
C GLU A 611 -44.94 -16.75 -1.81
N THR A 612 -45.29 -15.68 -1.08
CA THR A 612 -45.39 -15.72 0.40
C THR A 612 -46.79 -16.16 0.88
N ILE A 613 -47.76 -16.30 -0.03
CA ILE A 613 -49.11 -16.83 0.26
C ILE A 613 -49.39 -18.04 -0.65
N SER A 614 -48.59 -19.08 -0.51
CA SER A 614 -49.00 -20.43 -0.89
C SER A 614 -48.67 -21.37 0.25
N SER A 615 -49.74 -21.91 0.85
CA SER A 615 -49.79 -22.85 1.97
C SER A 615 -48.86 -24.07 1.81
N PRO A 616 -48.47 -24.73 2.92
CA PRO A 616 -47.59 -25.90 2.88
C PRO A 616 -48.26 -27.10 2.16
N PRO A 617 -47.48 -28.02 1.59
CA PRO A 617 -48.01 -29.22 0.95
C PRO A 617 -48.57 -30.22 1.98
N ASP A 618 -49.74 -30.76 1.65
CA ASP A 618 -50.42 -31.86 2.34
C ASP A 618 -49.48 -33.04 2.60
N ILE A 619 -49.26 -33.35 3.88
CA ILE A 619 -48.72 -34.63 4.32
C ILE A 619 -49.90 -35.61 4.37
N LYS A 620 -49.92 -36.57 3.44
CA LYS A 620 -50.77 -37.76 3.55
C LYS A 620 -50.24 -38.65 4.68
N THR A 621 -51.00 -38.78 5.75
CA THR A 621 -50.94 -39.92 6.68
C THR A 621 -52.28 -40.63 6.69
N ASP A 622 -52.24 -41.93 6.45
CA ASP A 622 -53.37 -42.87 6.50
C ASP A 622 -53.99 -42.96 7.92
N PRO A 623 -55.25 -43.39 8.04
CA PRO A 623 -56.09 -43.11 9.20
C PRO A 623 -55.87 -44.11 10.34
N THR A 624 -56.02 -43.65 11.59
CA THR A 624 -56.66 -44.44 12.66
C THR A 624 -56.90 -43.59 13.92
N ASN A 625 -58.16 -43.64 14.36
CA ASN A 625 -58.69 -43.52 15.73
C ASN A 625 -58.48 -42.26 16.59
N ASP A 626 -59.61 -41.58 16.77
CA ASP A 626 -60.29 -41.30 18.04
C ASP A 626 -59.76 -40.26 19.05
N THR A 627 -60.73 -39.41 19.42
CA THR A 627 -61.00 -38.81 20.75
C THR A 627 -60.41 -37.44 21.17
N PHE A 628 -61.33 -36.47 21.25
CA PHE A 628 -61.65 -35.57 22.39
C PHE A 628 -60.75 -34.36 22.76
N VAL A 629 -61.31 -33.15 22.51
CA VAL A 629 -61.63 -32.03 23.45
C VAL A 629 -60.49 -31.16 24.08
N PRO A 630 -60.75 -29.85 24.38
CA PRO A 630 -59.86 -28.72 24.08
C PRO A 630 -59.39 -27.89 25.30
N ASP A 631 -58.95 -26.66 25.00
CA ASP A 631 -58.81 -25.45 25.85
C ASP A 631 -57.46 -25.15 26.50
N GLY A 632 -57.06 -23.87 26.45
CA GLY A 632 -56.02 -23.32 27.32
C GLY A 632 -55.20 -22.14 26.82
N GLU A 633 -55.85 -21.02 26.49
CA GLU A 633 -55.49 -19.64 26.85
C GLU A 633 -54.13 -19.41 27.59
N LYS A 634 -53.24 -18.55 27.05
CA LYS A 634 -52.81 -17.27 27.69
C LYS A 634 -51.66 -16.55 26.99
N SER A 635 -51.89 -15.25 26.85
CA SER A 635 -50.98 -14.15 26.54
C SER A 635 -49.71 -14.09 27.41
N LEU A 636 -48.60 -13.63 26.84
CA LEU A 636 -47.86 -12.51 27.45
C LEU A 636 -47.02 -11.75 26.41
N SER A 637 -47.40 -10.49 26.22
CA SER A 637 -46.64 -9.39 25.63
C SER A 637 -45.47 -8.98 26.53
N THR A 638 -44.29 -8.73 25.98
CA THR A 638 -43.36 -7.71 26.52
C THR A 638 -42.43 -7.21 25.41
N GLU A 639 -42.68 -5.97 24.99
CA GLU A 639 -41.71 -5.07 24.35
C GLU A 639 -40.55 -4.75 25.31
N ILE A 640 -39.40 -4.33 24.77
CA ILE A 640 -38.39 -3.37 25.29
C ILE A 640 -37.12 -3.64 24.46
N ILE A 641 -36.84 -2.88 23.41
CA ILE A 641 -36.03 -1.63 23.39
C ILE A 641 -34.62 -1.83 23.96
N LEU A 642 -33.66 -2.11 23.08
CA LEU A 642 -32.49 -1.26 22.79
C LEU A 642 -31.74 -1.77 21.54
#